data_AF-A0A6P8S7Y4-F1
#
_entry.id   AF-A0A6P8S7Y4-F1
#
_cell.length_a   1.000
_cell.length_b   1.000
_cell.length_c   1.000
_cell.angle_alpha   90.00
_cell.angle_beta   90.00
_cell.angle_gamma   90.00
#
_symmetry.space_group_name_H-M   'P 1'
#
loop_
_entity.id
_entity.type
_entity.pdbx_description
1 polymer ?
#
loop_
_entity_poly.entity_id
_entity_poly.type
_entity_poly.pdbx_seq_one_letter_code
_entity_poly.pdbx_strand_id
1 'polypeptide(L)'
;MEFCPCASLYTVLEEPSNAYGLPESEFLIVLRDVVAGMNHLRENGIVHRDIKPGNIMRVIGEDGQSVYKLTDFGAARELEDDEQFVSLYGTEEYLHPDMYERAVLRKDHQKKYGATVDLWSIGVTFYHAATGSLPFRPFEGPRRNKEVMYKIITCKPSGAVSGVQKAENGPIEWSWDLPVSCSLSKGLQNLLTPVLANILEADQEKCWGFDQFFAETSDILHRTIIHIFSVQQMALHKIYIHSYNTATIFHDLVFKKTKILSQNQELIYEGRLLVLEPTRLVQHFPKTTEESPILIVSRDAVNIIGLTYEEISLPRMHQRYDLDIDASMAKAVTGVVCYSCQIAAALLLYQELMRKAIRWIIEIMKEDHKEAVHKKIEVSLKLDYCNRNTEKAIKVYENITVESSEFEGISEMHTKLLRLSSSCETIETSLQDIKGKLSPGGLLSDTWANLEGTHPNDRNVEKLQVLLTSVTDIYLQFKKDKAERRLPYNEEQIHKFDKQKLYIHATKALSLFKDECVMKYETFLSKAEDWIRKMLHLRKQLLALTRQCFDIEEEVSKYQDFTNEFHETVPQKMLASGGIKHTMNPIYPSPNTLVEMTLGMRKLKEEMEGVVKELAENNHILERFGALTMDGGLRNVDCI
;
A
#
# COMPACT_ATOMS: atom_id res chain seq x y z
N MET A 1 -31.06 -17.74 -26.66
CA MET A 1 -30.05 -17.21 -25.73
C MET A 1 -28.81 -16.87 -26.53
N GLU A 2 -28.05 -15.85 -26.12
CA GLU A 2 -26.77 -15.51 -26.75
C GLU A 2 -25.71 -16.59 -26.49
N PHE A 3 -24.70 -16.69 -27.35
CA PHE A 3 -23.58 -17.62 -27.18
C PHE A 3 -22.46 -16.95 -26.39
N CYS A 4 -22.01 -17.60 -25.30
CA CYS A 4 -20.91 -17.13 -24.46
C CYS A 4 -19.65 -17.99 -24.70
N PRO A 5 -18.66 -17.52 -25.50
CA PRO A 5 -17.52 -18.35 -25.92
C PRO A 5 -16.54 -18.68 -24.79
N CYS A 6 -16.52 -17.88 -23.71
CA CYS A 6 -15.58 -18.06 -22.59
C CYS A 6 -16.15 -18.96 -21.47
N ALA A 7 -17.18 -19.75 -21.78
CA ALA A 7 -17.83 -20.67 -20.85
C ALA A 7 -18.34 -19.97 -19.58
N SER A 8 -18.26 -20.63 -18.43
CA SER A 8 -18.79 -20.13 -17.15
C SER A 8 -17.69 -19.83 -16.14
N LEU A 9 -18.04 -19.12 -15.07
CA LEU A 9 -17.18 -18.87 -13.92
C LEU A 9 -16.63 -20.18 -13.33
N TYR A 10 -17.40 -21.27 -13.39
CA TYR A 10 -16.88 -22.60 -13.02
C TYR A 10 -15.65 -22.99 -13.83
N THR A 11 -15.67 -22.79 -15.16
CA THR A 11 -14.51 -23.08 -16.01
C THR A 11 -13.30 -22.23 -15.64
N VAL A 12 -13.51 -20.96 -15.30
CA VAL A 12 -12.45 -20.05 -14.83
C VAL A 12 -11.86 -20.52 -13.50
N LEU A 13 -12.69 -20.91 -12.53
CA LEU A 13 -12.23 -21.43 -11.22
C LEU A 13 -11.56 -22.81 -11.33
N GLU A 14 -11.84 -23.56 -12.39
CA GLU A 14 -11.16 -24.83 -12.68
C GLU A 14 -9.73 -24.64 -13.22
N GLU A 15 -9.35 -23.41 -13.62
CA GLU A 15 -7.98 -23.11 -14.04
C GLU A 15 -7.01 -23.19 -12.84
N PRO A 16 -5.87 -23.89 -12.96
CA PRO A 16 -4.92 -24.03 -11.86
C PRO A 16 -4.36 -22.71 -11.30
N SER A 17 -4.31 -21.65 -12.12
CA SER A 17 -3.94 -20.29 -11.70
C SER A 17 -4.87 -19.69 -10.65
N ASN A 18 -6.13 -20.16 -10.62
CA ASN A 18 -7.19 -19.69 -9.72
C ASN A 18 -7.47 -20.68 -8.58
N ALA A 19 -6.61 -21.68 -8.39
CA ALA A 19 -6.79 -22.72 -7.36
C ALA A 19 -6.87 -22.17 -5.92
N TYR A 20 -6.36 -20.96 -5.69
CA TYR A 20 -6.39 -20.26 -4.40
C TYR A 20 -7.17 -18.94 -4.45
N GLY A 21 -8.03 -18.79 -5.46
CA GLY A 21 -8.87 -17.61 -5.67
C GLY A 21 -8.53 -16.86 -6.96
N LEU A 22 -9.48 -16.03 -7.39
CA LEU A 22 -9.30 -15.14 -8.53
C LEU A 22 -8.35 -13.98 -8.17
N PRO A 23 -7.65 -13.42 -9.17
CA PRO A 23 -7.04 -12.10 -9.04
C PRO A 23 -8.07 -11.07 -8.55
N GLU A 24 -7.64 -10.14 -7.70
CA GLU A 24 -8.53 -9.17 -7.06
C GLU A 24 -9.34 -8.32 -8.06
N SER A 25 -8.74 -7.95 -9.19
CA SER A 25 -9.43 -7.23 -10.27
C SER A 25 -10.58 -8.05 -10.88
N GLU A 26 -10.34 -9.33 -11.16
CA GLU A 26 -11.36 -10.22 -11.72
C GLU A 26 -12.45 -10.52 -10.70
N PHE A 27 -12.09 -10.69 -9.42
CA PHE A 27 -13.05 -10.86 -8.34
C PHE A 27 -14.01 -9.67 -8.22
N LEU A 28 -13.51 -8.43 -8.31
CA LEU A 28 -14.35 -7.23 -8.29
C LEU A 28 -15.31 -7.16 -9.49
N ILE A 29 -14.89 -7.63 -10.66
CA ILE A 29 -15.75 -7.74 -11.85
C ILE A 29 -16.86 -8.77 -11.61
N VAL A 30 -16.53 -9.96 -11.08
CA VAL A 30 -17.53 -10.97 -10.69
C VAL A 30 -18.51 -10.40 -9.66
N LEU A 31 -18.01 -9.72 -8.62
CA LEU A 31 -18.84 -9.08 -7.60
C LEU A 31 -19.81 -8.07 -8.23
N ARG A 32 -19.30 -7.15 -9.06
CA ARG A 32 -20.10 -6.13 -9.75
C ARG A 32 -21.21 -6.73 -10.59
N ASP A 33 -20.86 -7.66 -11.47
CA ASP A 33 -21.78 -8.17 -12.49
C ASP A 33 -22.82 -9.12 -11.89
N VAL A 34 -22.43 -9.95 -10.93
CA VAL A 34 -23.38 -10.84 -10.22
C VAL A 34 -24.34 -10.00 -9.37
N VAL A 35 -23.86 -8.99 -8.65
CA VAL A 35 -24.72 -8.10 -7.86
C VAL A 35 -25.70 -7.34 -8.77
N ALA A 36 -25.23 -6.79 -9.88
CA ALA A 36 -26.09 -6.09 -10.84
C ALA A 36 -27.15 -7.02 -11.45
N GLY A 37 -26.76 -8.23 -11.86
CA GLY A 37 -27.69 -9.24 -12.37
C GLY A 37 -28.75 -9.61 -11.33
N MET A 38 -28.36 -9.77 -10.06
CA MET A 38 -29.28 -10.09 -8.98
C MET A 38 -30.23 -8.95 -8.64
N ASN A 39 -29.75 -7.72 -8.62
CA ASN A 39 -30.62 -6.57 -8.44
C ASN A 39 -31.68 -6.49 -9.55
N HIS A 40 -31.28 -6.74 -10.79
CA HIS A 40 -32.20 -6.79 -11.92
C HIS A 40 -33.26 -7.90 -11.78
N LEU A 41 -32.89 -9.10 -11.32
CA LEU A 41 -33.87 -10.17 -11.07
C LEU A 41 -34.88 -9.75 -10.00
N ARG A 42 -34.41 -9.14 -8.91
CA ARG A 42 -35.28 -8.68 -7.83
C ARG A 42 -36.23 -7.56 -8.26
N GLU A 43 -35.77 -6.59 -9.04
CA GLU A 43 -36.61 -5.53 -9.61
C GLU A 43 -37.77 -6.09 -10.47
N ASN A 44 -37.60 -7.31 -11.00
CA ASN A 44 -38.63 -8.02 -11.77
C ASN A 44 -39.37 -9.08 -10.96
N GLY A 45 -39.16 -9.17 -9.64
CA GLY A 45 -39.82 -10.16 -8.77
C GLY A 45 -39.39 -11.60 -9.03
N ILE A 46 -38.18 -11.83 -9.55
CA ILE A 46 -37.68 -13.16 -9.91
C ILE A 46 -36.64 -13.63 -8.90
N VAL A 47 -36.82 -14.84 -8.36
CA VAL A 47 -35.82 -15.55 -7.54
C VAL A 47 -35.24 -16.69 -8.36
N HIS A 48 -33.91 -16.78 -8.44
CA HIS A 48 -33.21 -17.71 -9.33
C HIS A 48 -33.11 -19.13 -8.77
N ARG A 49 -32.80 -19.28 -7.48
CA ARG A 49 -32.74 -20.54 -6.71
C ARG A 49 -31.66 -21.56 -7.10
N ASP A 50 -30.76 -21.24 -8.04
CA ASP A 50 -29.62 -22.11 -8.41
C ASP A 50 -28.42 -21.28 -8.88
N ILE A 51 -28.11 -20.22 -8.13
CA ILE A 51 -26.92 -19.40 -8.39
C ILE A 51 -25.68 -20.19 -8.00
N LYS A 52 -24.78 -20.39 -8.96
CA LYS A 52 -23.52 -21.10 -8.79
C LYS A 52 -22.55 -20.70 -9.90
N PRO A 53 -21.24 -20.95 -9.76
CA PRO A 53 -20.27 -20.64 -10.82
C PRO A 53 -20.62 -21.23 -12.19
N GLY A 54 -21.31 -22.38 -12.24
CA GLY A 54 -21.75 -23.01 -13.49
C GLY A 54 -22.81 -22.23 -14.26
N ASN A 55 -23.61 -21.42 -13.57
CA ASN A 55 -24.74 -20.63 -14.11
C ASN A 55 -24.38 -19.14 -14.25
N ILE A 56 -23.10 -18.80 -14.10
CA ILE A 56 -22.57 -17.45 -14.31
C ILE A 56 -21.67 -17.53 -15.54
N MET A 57 -22.18 -17.10 -16.69
CA MET A 57 -21.47 -17.14 -17.97
C MET A 57 -20.47 -15.99 -18.05
N ARG A 58 -19.36 -16.20 -18.77
CA ARG A 58 -18.34 -15.20 -19.04
C ARG A 58 -18.32 -14.85 -20.52
N VAL A 59 -18.25 -13.56 -20.81
CA VAL A 59 -17.92 -13.01 -22.14
C VAL A 59 -16.81 -11.97 -22.00
N ILE A 60 -16.14 -11.64 -23.11
CA ILE A 60 -15.17 -10.54 -23.16
C ILE A 60 -15.90 -9.32 -23.72
N GLY A 61 -15.89 -8.22 -22.97
CA GLY A 61 -16.42 -6.94 -23.37
C GLY A 61 -15.57 -6.28 -24.46
N GLU A 62 -16.09 -5.19 -25.04
CA GLU A 62 -15.43 -4.45 -26.11
C GLU A 62 -14.11 -3.80 -25.66
N ASP A 63 -13.98 -3.53 -24.36
CA ASP A 63 -12.78 -3.00 -23.70
C ASP A 63 -11.76 -4.09 -23.30
N GLY A 64 -12.06 -5.36 -23.61
CA GLY A 64 -11.24 -6.51 -23.25
C GLY A 64 -11.43 -7.03 -21.81
N GLN A 65 -12.27 -6.38 -21.00
CA GLN A 65 -12.59 -6.88 -19.65
C GLN A 65 -13.60 -8.02 -19.70
N SER A 66 -13.60 -8.86 -18.66
CA SER A 66 -14.66 -9.84 -18.49
C SER A 66 -16.01 -9.15 -18.21
N VAL A 67 -17.08 -9.73 -18.73
CA VAL A 67 -18.46 -9.42 -18.34
C VAL A 67 -19.13 -10.74 -17.96
N TYR A 68 -19.68 -10.80 -16.75
CA TYR A 68 -20.38 -11.98 -16.25
C TYR A 68 -21.90 -11.82 -16.35
N LYS A 69 -22.59 -12.92 -16.69
CA LYS A 69 -24.04 -12.92 -16.92
C LYS A 69 -24.71 -14.13 -16.28
N LEU A 70 -25.84 -13.92 -15.61
CA LEU A 70 -26.65 -15.00 -15.05
C LEU A 70 -27.41 -15.75 -16.15
N THR A 71 -27.53 -17.07 -16.02
CA THR A 71 -28.27 -17.94 -16.94
C THR A 71 -28.89 -19.14 -16.20
N ASP A 72 -29.61 -19.98 -16.94
CA ASP A 72 -30.25 -21.20 -16.44
C ASP A 72 -31.34 -20.94 -15.39
N PHE A 73 -32.37 -20.20 -15.82
CA PHE A 73 -33.57 -19.92 -15.05
C PHE A 73 -34.55 -21.11 -14.97
N GLY A 74 -34.12 -22.33 -15.27
CA GLY A 74 -34.98 -23.52 -15.19
C GLY A 74 -35.48 -23.80 -13.76
N ALA A 75 -34.72 -23.33 -12.76
CA ALA A 75 -35.09 -23.34 -11.36
C ALA A 75 -35.70 -22.01 -10.88
N ALA A 76 -35.90 -20.99 -11.73
CA ALA A 76 -36.37 -19.69 -11.27
C ALA A 76 -37.89 -19.68 -10.97
N ARG A 77 -38.35 -18.69 -10.21
CA ARG A 77 -39.77 -18.47 -9.92
C ARG A 77 -40.05 -16.98 -9.64
N GLU A 78 -41.19 -16.51 -10.10
CA GLU A 78 -41.75 -15.21 -9.68
C GLU A 78 -42.29 -15.32 -8.26
N LEU A 79 -41.81 -14.46 -7.36
CA LEU A 79 -42.21 -14.40 -5.96
C LEU A 79 -42.34 -12.93 -5.55
N GLU A 80 -43.40 -12.61 -4.82
CA GLU A 80 -43.47 -11.36 -4.06
C GLU A 80 -42.48 -11.42 -2.87
N ASP A 81 -42.02 -10.27 -2.35
CA ASP A 81 -40.90 -10.18 -1.40
C ASP A 81 -41.08 -11.03 -0.11
N ASP A 82 -42.32 -11.31 0.31
CA ASP A 82 -42.69 -12.13 1.46
C ASP A 82 -43.24 -13.53 1.09
N GLU A 83 -43.34 -13.85 -0.20
CA GLU A 83 -43.87 -15.13 -0.66
C GLU A 83 -42.86 -16.25 -0.42
N GLN A 84 -43.32 -17.32 0.21
CA GLN A 84 -42.49 -18.48 0.51
C GLN A 84 -42.86 -19.69 -0.37
N PHE A 85 -41.86 -20.48 -0.77
CA PHE A 85 -42.04 -21.63 -1.67
C PHE A 85 -41.62 -22.98 -1.06
N VAL A 86 -41.94 -24.06 -1.79
CA VAL A 86 -41.83 -25.46 -1.35
C VAL A 86 -41.07 -26.36 -2.35
N SER A 87 -40.87 -25.93 -3.60
CA SER A 87 -40.24 -26.72 -4.66
C SER A 87 -38.71 -26.87 -4.51
N LEU A 88 -38.15 -28.02 -4.91
CA LEU A 88 -36.74 -28.40 -4.69
C LEU A 88 -35.93 -28.38 -5.99
N TYR A 89 -34.95 -27.48 -6.08
CA TYR A 89 -33.96 -27.37 -7.15
C TYR A 89 -32.64 -26.84 -6.56
N GLY A 90 -31.52 -27.15 -7.21
CA GLY A 90 -30.21 -26.57 -6.89
C GLY A 90 -29.06 -27.56 -6.77
N THR A 91 -27.84 -27.04 -6.67
CA THR A 91 -26.60 -27.83 -6.63
C THR A 91 -26.11 -28.01 -5.19
N GLU A 92 -25.89 -29.27 -4.76
CA GLU A 92 -25.69 -29.68 -3.35
C GLU A 92 -24.76 -28.76 -2.56
N GLU A 93 -23.65 -28.32 -3.14
CA GLU A 93 -22.62 -27.52 -2.47
C GLU A 93 -23.00 -26.05 -2.21
N TYR A 94 -24.01 -25.53 -2.91
CA TYR A 94 -24.41 -24.11 -2.90
C TYR A 94 -25.80 -23.89 -2.28
N LEU A 95 -26.47 -24.96 -1.86
CA LEU A 95 -27.80 -24.90 -1.29
C LEU A 95 -27.80 -24.33 0.13
N HIS A 96 -28.82 -23.52 0.42
CA HIS A 96 -29.15 -23.07 1.77
C HIS A 96 -29.43 -24.29 2.69
N PRO A 97 -29.09 -24.25 4.00
CA PRO A 97 -29.27 -25.37 4.92
C PRO A 97 -30.67 -25.99 4.90
N ASP A 98 -31.71 -25.16 5.00
CA ASP A 98 -33.10 -25.63 5.00
C ASP A 98 -33.48 -26.29 3.64
N MET A 99 -32.89 -25.86 2.52
CA MET A 99 -33.11 -26.49 1.21
C MET A 99 -32.35 -27.80 1.09
N TYR A 100 -31.13 -27.85 1.63
CA TYR A 100 -30.27 -29.03 1.64
C TYR A 100 -30.92 -30.19 2.41
N GLU A 101 -31.49 -29.93 3.59
CA GLU A 101 -32.17 -30.94 4.40
C GLU A 101 -33.27 -31.67 3.60
N ARG A 102 -34.03 -30.91 2.83
CA ARG A 102 -35.18 -31.44 2.09
C ARG A 102 -34.77 -32.03 0.74
N ALA A 103 -33.95 -31.33 -0.04
CA ALA A 103 -33.55 -31.75 -1.38
C ALA A 103 -32.56 -32.93 -1.35
N VAL A 104 -31.64 -32.93 -0.39
CA VAL A 104 -30.52 -33.88 -0.35
C VAL A 104 -30.76 -34.99 0.67
N LEU A 105 -31.17 -34.66 1.91
CA LEU A 105 -31.44 -35.67 2.93
C LEU A 105 -32.87 -36.26 2.85
N ARG A 106 -33.74 -35.70 1.99
CA ARG A 106 -35.14 -36.14 1.80
C ARG A 106 -35.94 -36.24 3.10
N LYS A 107 -35.63 -35.38 4.07
CA LYS A 107 -36.39 -35.29 5.31
C LYS A 107 -37.64 -34.44 5.11
N ASP A 108 -38.75 -34.87 5.69
CA ASP A 108 -40.01 -34.16 5.61
C ASP A 108 -39.97 -32.97 6.58
N HIS A 109 -39.85 -31.76 6.03
CA HIS A 109 -39.85 -30.50 6.79
C HIS A 109 -40.81 -29.50 6.15
N GLN A 110 -41.65 -28.88 6.97
CA GLN A 110 -42.65 -27.90 6.55
C GLN A 110 -42.12 -26.46 6.49
N LYS A 111 -40.81 -26.23 6.66
CA LYS A 111 -40.22 -24.89 6.50
C LYS A 111 -40.37 -24.43 5.06
N LYS A 112 -40.89 -23.21 4.90
CA LYS A 112 -41.02 -22.55 3.61
C LYS A 112 -39.80 -21.65 3.38
N TYR A 113 -39.41 -21.48 2.13
CA TYR A 113 -38.19 -20.75 1.74
C TYR A 113 -38.54 -19.37 1.20
N GLY A 114 -37.84 -18.32 1.62
CA GLY A 114 -37.97 -16.97 1.05
C GLY A 114 -36.91 -16.68 -0.01
N ALA A 115 -36.92 -15.46 -0.55
CA ALA A 115 -35.94 -15.01 -1.56
C ALA A 115 -34.48 -15.03 -1.05
N THR A 116 -34.26 -14.99 0.27
CA THR A 116 -32.92 -14.98 0.91
C THR A 116 -32.08 -16.24 0.64
N VAL A 117 -32.66 -17.31 0.11
CA VAL A 117 -31.89 -18.50 -0.30
C VAL A 117 -30.84 -18.19 -1.36
N ASP A 118 -31.11 -17.21 -2.24
CA ASP A 118 -30.17 -16.79 -3.28
C ASP A 118 -28.95 -16.09 -2.67
N LEU A 119 -29.12 -15.37 -1.55
CA LEU A 119 -28.01 -14.72 -0.83
C LEU A 119 -27.02 -15.75 -0.29
N TRP A 120 -27.50 -16.90 0.20
CA TRP A 120 -26.62 -17.99 0.62
C TRP A 120 -25.81 -18.54 -0.56
N SER A 121 -26.48 -18.86 -1.68
CA SER A 121 -25.82 -19.40 -2.87
C SER A 121 -24.80 -18.42 -3.46
N ILE A 122 -25.10 -17.12 -3.43
CA ILE A 122 -24.17 -16.04 -3.78
C ILE A 122 -22.98 -16.00 -2.81
N GLY A 123 -23.23 -16.09 -1.49
CA GLY A 123 -22.17 -16.11 -0.48
C GLY A 123 -21.20 -17.27 -0.69
N VAL A 124 -21.71 -18.48 -0.96
CA VAL A 124 -20.88 -19.64 -1.28
C VAL A 124 -20.09 -19.40 -2.57
N THR A 125 -20.72 -18.80 -3.59
CA THR A 125 -20.09 -18.48 -4.87
C THR A 125 -18.97 -17.45 -4.72
N PHE A 126 -19.18 -16.37 -3.97
CA PHE A 126 -18.15 -15.36 -3.71
C PHE A 126 -17.02 -15.91 -2.85
N TYR A 127 -17.29 -16.72 -1.84
CA TYR A 127 -16.23 -17.40 -1.09
C TYR A 127 -15.40 -18.30 -2.01
N HIS A 128 -16.04 -19.08 -2.88
CA HIS A 128 -15.35 -19.95 -3.83
C HIS A 128 -14.51 -19.14 -4.82
N ALA A 129 -15.04 -18.04 -5.35
CA ALA A 129 -14.28 -17.15 -6.23
C ALA A 129 -13.10 -16.47 -5.53
N ALA A 130 -13.25 -16.10 -4.25
CA ALA A 130 -12.20 -15.44 -3.48
C ALA A 130 -11.07 -16.40 -3.05
N THR A 131 -11.34 -17.69 -2.89
CA THR A 131 -10.41 -18.64 -2.24
C THR A 131 -10.07 -19.88 -3.07
N GLY A 132 -10.76 -20.10 -4.19
CA GLY A 132 -10.62 -21.31 -5.01
C GLY A 132 -11.16 -22.58 -4.34
N SER A 133 -11.75 -22.47 -3.15
CA SER A 133 -12.28 -23.58 -2.36
C SER A 133 -13.69 -23.29 -1.84
N LEU A 134 -14.50 -24.33 -1.66
CA LEU A 134 -15.81 -24.19 -1.00
C LEU A 134 -15.65 -23.82 0.49
N PRO A 135 -16.55 -23.00 1.06
CA PRO A 135 -16.50 -22.58 2.46
C PRO A 135 -16.75 -23.73 3.44
N PHE A 136 -17.63 -24.67 3.08
CA PHE A 136 -18.04 -25.76 3.96
C PHE A 136 -17.60 -27.09 3.37
N ARG A 137 -16.69 -27.78 4.07
CA ARG A 137 -16.03 -28.98 3.54
C ARG A 137 -15.97 -30.08 4.62
N PRO A 138 -16.80 -31.12 4.55
CA PRO A 138 -16.59 -32.31 5.34
C PRO A 138 -15.37 -33.09 4.82
N PHE A 139 -14.82 -33.97 5.64
CA PHE A 139 -13.76 -34.88 5.22
C PHE A 139 -14.26 -35.77 4.07
N GLU A 140 -13.42 -36.01 3.06
CA GLU A 140 -13.75 -36.65 1.76
C GLU A 140 -14.72 -35.91 0.83
N GLY A 141 -15.25 -34.76 1.25
CA GLY A 141 -16.01 -33.84 0.40
C GLY A 141 -17.54 -33.92 0.55
N PRO A 142 -18.23 -32.84 0.14
CA PRO A 142 -19.64 -32.57 0.48
C PRO A 142 -20.63 -33.60 -0.06
N ARG A 143 -20.33 -34.21 -1.22
CA ARG A 143 -21.20 -35.23 -1.84
C ARG A 143 -21.11 -36.60 -1.18
N ARG A 144 -19.96 -36.93 -0.61
CA ARG A 144 -19.71 -38.24 0.03
C ARG A 144 -20.24 -38.27 1.46
N ASN A 145 -20.19 -37.13 2.15
CA ASN A 145 -20.54 -37.05 3.56
C ASN A 145 -21.66 -36.00 3.79
N LYS A 146 -22.86 -36.33 3.31
CA LYS A 146 -24.01 -35.42 3.24
C LYS A 146 -24.53 -35.03 4.62
N GLU A 147 -24.49 -35.95 5.57
CA GLU A 147 -24.92 -35.74 6.95
C GLU A 147 -23.97 -34.79 7.69
N VAL A 148 -22.65 -34.94 7.49
CA VAL A 148 -21.67 -34.01 8.08
C VAL A 148 -21.74 -32.66 7.37
N MET A 149 -21.94 -32.62 6.05
CA MET A 149 -22.18 -31.36 5.32
C MET A 149 -23.37 -30.61 5.91
N TYR A 150 -24.50 -31.29 6.12
CA TYR A 150 -25.68 -30.71 6.74
C TYR A 150 -25.39 -30.22 8.17
N LYS A 151 -24.65 -31.00 8.98
CA LYS A 151 -24.22 -30.58 10.31
C LYS A 151 -23.36 -29.32 10.27
N ILE A 152 -22.43 -29.20 9.32
CA ILE A 152 -21.60 -28.01 9.15
C ILE A 152 -22.49 -26.81 8.87
N ILE A 153 -23.29 -26.84 7.80
CA ILE A 153 -24.04 -25.65 7.37
C ILE A 153 -25.14 -25.22 8.36
N THR A 154 -25.64 -26.14 9.18
CA THR A 154 -26.72 -25.85 10.16
C THR A 154 -26.19 -25.50 11.55
N CYS A 155 -25.08 -26.10 11.99
CA CYS A 155 -24.47 -25.82 13.30
C CYS A 155 -23.35 -24.76 13.22
N LYS A 156 -23.26 -24.04 12.11
CA LYS A 156 -22.28 -22.98 11.92
C LYS A 156 -22.50 -21.85 12.93
N PRO A 157 -21.46 -21.39 13.65
CA PRO A 157 -21.60 -20.23 14.52
C PRO A 157 -21.82 -18.95 13.70
N SER A 158 -22.59 -18.00 14.23
CA SER A 158 -22.79 -16.69 13.61
C SER A 158 -21.44 -15.99 13.40
N GLY A 159 -21.30 -15.32 12.26
CA GLY A 159 -20.07 -14.66 11.85
C GLY A 159 -19.03 -15.57 11.17
N ALA A 160 -19.08 -16.90 11.34
CA ALA A 160 -18.14 -17.78 10.66
C ALA A 160 -18.45 -17.86 9.16
N VAL A 161 -17.42 -17.75 8.34
CA VAL A 161 -17.49 -17.76 6.87
C VAL A 161 -17.09 -19.10 6.27
N SER A 162 -16.39 -19.95 7.03
CA SER A 162 -16.02 -21.30 6.59
C SER A 162 -15.97 -22.31 7.74
N GLY A 163 -16.16 -23.58 7.38
CA GLY A 163 -16.14 -24.73 8.29
C GLY A 163 -15.54 -25.95 7.60
N VAL A 164 -14.37 -26.40 8.05
CA VAL A 164 -13.61 -27.46 7.39
C VAL A 164 -13.31 -28.60 8.36
N GLN A 165 -13.59 -29.83 7.95
CA GLN A 165 -13.20 -31.04 8.68
C GLN A 165 -11.97 -31.66 8.02
N LYS A 166 -10.82 -31.64 8.72
CA LYS A 166 -9.53 -32.08 8.17
C LYS A 166 -9.28 -33.59 8.20
N ALA A 167 -9.94 -34.31 9.10
CA ALA A 167 -9.76 -35.74 9.30
C ALA A 167 -11.11 -36.45 9.47
N GLU A 168 -11.15 -37.74 9.16
CA GLU A 168 -12.34 -38.56 9.34
C GLU A 168 -12.82 -38.51 10.79
N ASN A 169 -14.11 -38.18 10.98
CA ASN A 169 -14.73 -37.99 12.30
C ASN A 169 -14.03 -36.94 13.22
N GLY A 170 -13.15 -36.10 12.67
CA GLY A 170 -12.50 -35.01 13.38
C GLY A 170 -13.44 -33.84 13.68
N PRO A 171 -12.99 -32.85 14.48
CA PRO A 171 -13.75 -31.63 14.72
C PRO A 171 -13.89 -30.80 13.45
N ILE A 172 -14.91 -29.94 13.42
CA ILE A 172 -15.07 -28.92 12.38
C ILE A 172 -14.28 -27.69 12.84
N GLU A 173 -13.33 -27.27 12.02
CA GLU A 173 -12.57 -26.04 12.25
C GLU A 173 -13.33 -24.87 11.61
N TRP A 174 -13.81 -23.96 12.46
CA TRP A 174 -14.50 -22.74 12.04
C TRP A 174 -13.52 -21.59 11.84
N SER A 175 -13.73 -20.80 10.79
CA SER A 175 -12.99 -19.54 10.56
C SER A 175 -13.94 -18.37 10.36
N TRP A 176 -13.53 -17.22 10.87
CA TRP A 176 -14.17 -15.91 10.69
C TRP A 176 -13.43 -15.05 9.67
N ASP A 177 -12.28 -15.50 9.19
CA ASP A 177 -11.46 -14.84 8.18
C ASP A 177 -11.31 -15.73 6.93
N LEU A 178 -11.00 -15.08 5.82
CA LEU A 178 -10.53 -15.76 4.61
C LEU A 178 -9.13 -16.37 4.86
N PRO A 179 -8.78 -17.50 4.22
CA PRO A 179 -7.51 -18.18 4.43
C PRO A 179 -6.32 -17.32 3.99
N VAL A 180 -5.14 -17.58 4.55
CA VAL A 180 -3.90 -16.85 4.23
C VAL A 180 -3.50 -17.01 2.76
N SER A 181 -3.84 -18.14 2.14
CA SER A 181 -3.65 -18.40 0.70
C SER A 181 -4.55 -17.57 -0.22
N CYS A 182 -5.54 -16.83 0.31
CA CYS A 182 -6.42 -15.97 -0.48
C CYS A 182 -5.64 -14.82 -1.14
N SER A 183 -5.77 -14.67 -2.46
CA SER A 183 -5.08 -13.64 -3.24
C SER A 183 -5.64 -12.22 -3.08
N LEU A 184 -6.78 -12.05 -2.43
CA LEU A 184 -7.38 -10.71 -2.23
C LEU A 184 -6.58 -9.91 -1.21
N SER A 185 -6.35 -8.62 -1.46
CA SER A 185 -5.70 -7.75 -0.49
C SER A 185 -6.43 -7.73 0.86
N LYS A 186 -5.70 -7.60 1.97
CA LYS A 186 -6.33 -7.42 3.30
C LYS A 186 -7.23 -6.18 3.33
N GLY A 187 -7.03 -5.22 2.43
CA GLY A 187 -7.94 -4.11 2.13
C GLY A 187 -9.35 -4.61 1.86
N LEU A 188 -9.49 -5.38 0.79
CA LEU A 188 -10.76 -5.95 0.33
C LEU A 188 -11.31 -7.02 1.26
N GLN A 189 -10.48 -7.91 1.81
CA GLN A 189 -10.93 -8.94 2.75
C GLN A 189 -11.70 -8.34 3.94
N ASN A 190 -11.23 -7.22 4.49
CA ASN A 190 -11.90 -6.56 5.61
C ASN A 190 -13.29 -6.00 5.25
N LEU A 191 -13.55 -5.71 3.97
CA LEU A 191 -14.84 -5.24 3.48
C LEU A 191 -15.75 -6.41 3.09
N LEU A 192 -15.17 -7.46 2.50
CA LEU A 192 -15.90 -8.63 1.99
C LEU A 192 -16.31 -9.61 3.09
N THR A 193 -15.46 -9.86 4.09
CA THR A 193 -15.73 -10.83 5.15
C THR A 193 -17.04 -10.52 5.91
N PRO A 194 -17.34 -9.27 6.31
CA PRO A 194 -18.64 -8.94 6.88
C PRO A 194 -19.81 -9.25 5.97
N VAL A 195 -19.71 -8.98 4.66
CA VAL A 195 -20.76 -9.32 3.69
C VAL A 195 -20.99 -10.84 3.69
N LEU A 196 -19.93 -11.62 3.52
CA LEU A 196 -19.99 -13.09 3.53
C LEU A 196 -20.60 -13.63 4.83
N ALA A 197 -20.15 -13.13 5.98
CA ALA A 197 -20.60 -13.58 7.29
C ALA A 197 -22.10 -13.39 7.52
N ASN A 198 -22.69 -12.34 6.95
CA ASN A 198 -24.11 -12.01 7.14
C ASN A 198 -25.04 -12.62 6.09
N ILE A 199 -24.55 -12.94 4.88
CA ILE A 199 -25.35 -13.66 3.85
C ILE A 199 -25.20 -15.18 3.94
N LEU A 200 -24.09 -15.67 4.53
CA LEU A 200 -23.93 -17.06 4.94
C LEU A 200 -24.47 -17.23 6.38
N GLU A 201 -25.68 -16.79 6.66
CA GLU A 201 -26.33 -17.01 7.95
C GLU A 201 -27.51 -17.98 7.77
N ALA A 202 -27.53 -19.04 8.58
CA ALA A 202 -28.55 -20.09 8.50
C ALA A 202 -29.85 -19.65 9.20
N ASP A 203 -29.72 -18.75 10.18
CA ASP A 203 -30.83 -18.13 10.89
C ASP A 203 -31.37 -16.95 10.07
N GLN A 204 -32.55 -17.13 9.45
CA GLN A 204 -33.16 -16.14 8.57
C GLN A 204 -33.46 -14.81 9.27
N GLU A 205 -33.64 -14.78 10.59
CA GLU A 205 -33.88 -13.53 11.34
C GLU A 205 -32.60 -12.69 11.48
N LYS A 206 -31.42 -13.32 11.40
CA LYS A 206 -30.11 -12.66 11.51
C LYS A 206 -29.45 -12.42 10.15
N CYS A 207 -29.91 -13.12 9.12
CA CYS A 207 -29.44 -12.96 7.75
C CYS A 207 -29.77 -11.56 7.22
N TRP A 208 -28.89 -11.00 6.41
CA TRP A 208 -29.17 -9.74 5.72
C TRP A 208 -30.31 -9.90 4.71
N GLY A 209 -31.12 -8.85 4.61
CA GLY A 209 -32.01 -8.65 3.47
C GLY A 209 -31.25 -8.16 2.23
N PHE A 210 -31.88 -8.25 1.07
CA PHE A 210 -31.28 -7.82 -0.20
C PHE A 210 -30.93 -6.33 -0.24
N ASP A 211 -31.73 -5.44 0.35
CA ASP A 211 -31.45 -3.99 0.34
C ASP A 211 -30.12 -3.67 1.05
N GLN A 212 -29.89 -4.31 2.20
CA GLN A 212 -28.64 -4.17 2.93
C GLN A 212 -27.47 -4.79 2.14
N PHE A 213 -27.67 -5.99 1.58
CA PHE A 213 -26.66 -6.63 0.73
C PHE A 213 -26.26 -5.75 -0.46
N PHE A 214 -27.22 -5.16 -1.17
CA PHE A 214 -26.95 -4.28 -2.30
C PHE A 214 -26.28 -2.97 -1.87
N ALA A 215 -26.71 -2.36 -0.77
CA ALA A 215 -26.07 -1.16 -0.24
C ALA A 215 -24.59 -1.40 0.12
N GLU A 216 -24.30 -2.49 0.84
CA GLU A 216 -22.95 -2.82 1.31
C GLU A 216 -22.02 -3.25 0.17
N THR A 217 -22.51 -4.05 -0.78
CA THR A 217 -21.71 -4.42 -1.96
C THR A 217 -21.48 -3.24 -2.90
N SER A 218 -22.49 -2.39 -3.08
CA SER A 218 -22.37 -1.13 -3.82
C SER A 218 -21.34 -0.20 -3.17
N ASP A 219 -21.33 -0.06 -1.84
CA ASP A 219 -20.30 0.72 -1.13
C ASP A 219 -18.89 0.22 -1.46
N ILE A 220 -18.66 -1.10 -1.50
CA ILE A 220 -17.36 -1.68 -1.88
C ILE A 220 -16.99 -1.29 -3.32
N LEU A 221 -17.92 -1.45 -4.26
CA LEU A 221 -17.69 -1.24 -5.69
C LEU A 221 -17.49 0.23 -6.08
N HIS A 222 -18.03 1.18 -5.31
CA HIS A 222 -17.85 2.62 -5.56
C HIS A 222 -16.55 3.20 -4.98
N ARG A 223 -15.79 2.40 -4.22
CA ARG A 223 -14.50 2.83 -3.68
C ARG A 223 -13.42 2.78 -4.75
N THR A 224 -12.58 3.81 -4.74
CA THR A 224 -11.32 3.84 -5.48
C THR A 224 -10.21 3.18 -4.65
N ILE A 225 -9.19 2.66 -5.34
CA ILE A 225 -8.04 2.01 -4.70
C ILE A 225 -6.84 2.96 -4.72
N ILE A 226 -6.25 3.20 -3.55
CA ILE A 226 -4.95 3.85 -3.40
C ILE A 226 -3.94 2.83 -2.93
N HIS A 227 -2.85 2.68 -3.65
CA HIS A 227 -1.75 1.79 -3.30
C HIS A 227 -0.76 2.51 -2.41
N ILE A 228 -0.49 1.93 -1.24
CA ILE A 228 0.50 2.44 -0.30
C ILE A 228 1.54 1.37 0.01
N PHE A 229 2.80 1.77 0.19
CA PHE A 229 3.86 0.87 0.64
C PHE A 229 4.44 1.38 1.96
N SER A 230 4.19 0.65 3.04
CA SER A 230 4.73 0.92 4.36
C SER A 230 6.18 0.47 4.38
N VAL A 231 7.11 1.43 4.32
CA VAL A 231 8.55 1.17 4.15
C VAL A 231 9.11 0.39 5.35
N GLN A 232 8.73 0.78 6.57
CA GLN A 232 9.26 0.16 7.78
C GLN A 232 8.69 -1.23 8.03
N GLN A 233 7.44 -1.49 7.60
CA GLN A 233 6.83 -2.80 7.68
C GLN A 233 7.21 -3.69 6.49
N MET A 234 7.77 -3.10 5.44
CA MET A 234 7.99 -3.72 4.14
C MET A 234 6.71 -4.41 3.62
N ALA A 235 5.60 -3.66 3.61
CA ALA A 235 4.28 -4.17 3.28
C ALA A 235 3.50 -3.24 2.33
N LEU A 236 2.95 -3.83 1.27
CA LEU A 236 2.04 -3.16 0.33
C LEU A 236 0.60 -3.26 0.84
N HIS A 237 -0.14 -2.17 0.78
CA HIS A 237 -1.56 -2.15 1.13
C HIS A 237 -2.39 -1.46 0.06
N LYS A 238 -3.59 -1.99 -0.18
CA LYS A 238 -4.64 -1.36 -0.98
C LYS A 238 -5.64 -0.69 -0.05
N ILE A 239 -5.78 0.62 -0.17
CA ILE A 239 -6.73 1.43 0.59
C ILE A 239 -7.97 1.66 -0.28
N TYR A 240 -9.08 1.05 0.13
CA TYR A 240 -10.38 1.21 -0.50
C TYR A 240 -11.11 2.42 0.12
N ILE A 241 -11.23 3.48 -0.66
CA ILE A 241 -11.74 4.77 -0.18
C ILE A 241 -12.59 5.45 -1.26
N HIS A 242 -13.65 6.15 -0.85
CA HIS A 242 -14.50 6.87 -1.79
C HIS A 242 -13.78 8.10 -2.37
N SER A 243 -14.06 8.41 -3.63
CA SER A 243 -13.45 9.53 -4.36
C SER A 243 -13.69 10.90 -3.70
N TYR A 244 -14.83 11.05 -3.03
CA TYR A 244 -15.24 12.25 -2.29
C TYR A 244 -14.76 12.27 -0.83
N ASN A 245 -14.04 11.26 -0.34
CA ASN A 245 -13.45 11.31 0.99
C ASN A 245 -12.23 12.23 1.02
N THR A 246 -11.92 12.74 2.21
CA THR A 246 -10.82 13.68 2.44
C THR A 246 -9.53 12.97 2.84
N ALA A 247 -8.41 13.71 2.81
CA ALA A 247 -7.13 13.22 3.30
C ALA A 247 -7.16 12.76 4.76
N THR A 248 -7.96 13.40 5.62
CA THR A 248 -8.16 12.93 7.01
C THR A 248 -8.65 11.49 7.07
N ILE A 249 -9.69 11.16 6.28
CA ILE A 249 -10.24 9.80 6.21
C ILE A 249 -9.20 8.83 5.65
N PHE A 250 -8.43 9.26 4.64
CA PHE A 250 -7.32 8.46 4.10
C PHE A 250 -6.31 8.10 5.20
N HIS A 251 -5.83 9.07 5.97
CA HIS A 251 -4.88 8.83 7.06
C HIS A 251 -5.43 7.89 8.15
N ASP A 252 -6.74 7.96 8.45
CA ASP A 252 -7.39 7.03 9.38
C ASP A 252 -7.46 5.60 8.84
N LEU A 253 -7.72 5.43 7.55
CA LEU A 253 -7.69 4.11 6.89
C LEU A 253 -6.26 3.54 6.86
N VAL A 254 -5.26 4.38 6.60
CA VAL A 254 -3.85 4.01 6.71
C VAL A 254 -3.56 3.53 8.13
N PHE A 255 -3.94 4.31 9.16
CA PHE A 255 -3.73 3.93 10.56
C PHE A 255 -4.37 2.58 10.91
N LYS A 256 -5.60 2.32 10.44
CA LYS A 256 -6.28 1.03 10.69
C LYS A 256 -5.44 -0.17 10.19
N LYS A 257 -4.72 0.00 9.07
CA LYS A 257 -3.90 -1.03 8.43
C LYS A 257 -2.47 -1.10 8.98
N THR A 258 -1.80 0.03 9.10
CA THR A 258 -0.36 0.11 9.44
C THR A 258 -0.11 0.31 10.93
N LYS A 259 -1.12 0.75 11.69
CA LYS A 259 -1.00 1.23 13.09
C LYS A 259 -0.08 2.44 13.27
N ILE A 260 0.23 3.17 12.19
CA ILE A 260 0.99 4.43 12.23
C ILE A 260 0.01 5.58 12.41
N LEU A 261 0.13 6.34 13.50
CA LEU A 261 -0.73 7.49 13.79
C LEU A 261 -0.63 8.56 12.69
N SER A 262 -1.75 9.23 12.37
CA SER A 262 -1.84 10.21 11.27
C SER A 262 -0.75 11.29 11.31
N GLN A 263 -0.42 11.81 12.50
CA GLN A 263 0.64 12.81 12.71
C GLN A 263 2.07 12.31 12.46
N ASN A 264 2.27 10.99 12.44
CA ASN A 264 3.55 10.34 12.19
C ASN A 264 3.67 9.83 10.76
N GLN A 265 2.62 9.91 9.95
CA GLN A 265 2.62 9.41 8.57
C GLN A 265 3.27 10.44 7.65
N GLU A 266 4.48 10.15 7.18
CA GLU A 266 5.10 10.93 6.12
C GLU A 266 4.95 10.21 4.79
N LEU A 267 4.37 10.92 3.82
CA LEU A 267 4.05 10.38 2.51
C LEU A 267 5.12 10.79 1.51
N ILE A 268 5.56 9.87 0.68
CA ILE A 268 6.51 10.10 -0.40
C ILE A 268 5.92 9.56 -1.70
N TYR A 269 5.91 10.36 -2.76
CA TYR A 269 5.45 9.96 -4.08
C TYR A 269 6.40 10.50 -5.14
N GLU A 270 6.83 9.64 -6.07
CA GLU A 270 7.80 9.99 -7.13
C GLU A 270 9.06 10.72 -6.64
N GLY A 271 9.59 10.29 -5.51
CA GLY A 271 10.83 10.82 -4.93
C GLY A 271 10.70 12.14 -4.19
N ARG A 272 9.48 12.65 -3.97
CA ARG A 272 9.21 13.91 -3.25
C ARG A 272 8.26 13.68 -2.09
N LEU A 273 8.37 14.52 -1.06
CA LEU A 273 7.40 14.57 0.03
C LEU A 273 6.03 14.98 -0.53
N LEU A 274 5.01 14.20 -0.21
CA LEU A 274 3.63 14.45 -0.59
C LEU A 274 2.88 15.04 0.59
N VAL A 275 2.64 16.35 0.54
CA VAL A 275 1.81 17.05 1.54
C VAL A 275 0.36 17.03 1.08
N LEU A 276 -0.50 16.44 1.91
CA LEU A 276 -1.94 16.39 1.66
C LEU A 276 -2.65 17.29 2.66
N GLU A 277 -3.27 18.35 2.16
CA GLU A 277 -4.15 19.18 2.96
C GLU A 277 -5.31 18.34 3.51
N PRO A 278 -5.70 18.49 4.79
CA PRO A 278 -6.72 17.63 5.42
C PRO A 278 -8.05 17.55 4.65
N THR A 279 -8.43 18.63 3.98
CA THR A 279 -9.68 18.75 3.19
C THR A 279 -9.54 18.30 1.74
N ARG A 280 -8.33 17.95 1.27
CA ARG A 280 -8.10 17.51 -0.11
C ARG A 280 -8.86 16.21 -0.38
N LEU A 281 -9.67 16.22 -1.43
CA LEU A 281 -10.43 15.04 -1.86
C LEU A 281 -9.53 14.00 -2.53
N VAL A 282 -9.85 12.73 -2.30
CA VAL A 282 -9.14 11.57 -2.85
C VAL A 282 -9.08 11.58 -4.38
N GLN A 283 -10.14 12.03 -5.06
CA GLN A 283 -10.11 12.12 -6.53
C GLN A 283 -8.98 12.99 -7.09
N HIS A 284 -8.43 13.91 -6.27
CA HIS A 284 -7.32 14.79 -6.63
C HIS A 284 -5.96 14.27 -6.13
N PHE A 285 -5.88 13.03 -5.62
CA PHE A 285 -4.61 12.39 -5.24
C PHE A 285 -3.84 11.97 -6.49
N PRO A 286 -2.51 11.78 -6.39
CA PRO A 286 -1.76 11.14 -7.47
C PRO A 286 -2.34 9.75 -7.77
N LYS A 287 -2.29 9.36 -9.05
CA LYS A 287 -2.67 8.01 -9.47
C LYS A 287 -1.59 7.03 -8.99
N THR A 288 -2.01 5.90 -8.46
CA THR A 288 -1.09 4.91 -7.87
C THR A 288 -1.33 3.54 -8.49
N THR A 289 -0.26 2.75 -8.58
CA THR A 289 -0.31 1.31 -8.92
C THR A 289 0.49 0.52 -7.88
N GLU A 290 0.49 -0.81 -7.98
CA GLU A 290 1.31 -1.65 -7.09
C GLU A 290 2.82 -1.37 -7.24
N GLU A 291 3.28 -1.01 -8.45
CA GLU A 291 4.68 -0.67 -8.78
C GLU A 291 5.02 0.81 -8.52
N SER A 292 4.00 1.68 -8.49
CA SER A 292 4.13 3.09 -8.13
C SER A 292 3.15 3.48 -7.02
N PRO A 293 3.35 2.96 -5.79
CA PRO A 293 2.54 3.30 -4.64
C PRO A 293 3.02 4.62 -4.00
N ILE A 294 2.17 5.21 -3.15
CA ILE A 294 2.61 6.22 -2.18
C ILE A 294 3.40 5.49 -1.09
N LEU A 295 4.65 5.88 -0.85
CA LEU A 295 5.42 5.32 0.25
C LEU A 295 5.05 6.02 1.55
N ILE A 296 4.98 5.25 2.63
CA ILE A 296 4.71 5.75 3.98
C ILE A 296 5.88 5.42 4.88
N VAL A 297 6.38 6.45 5.56
CA VAL A 297 7.45 6.35 6.55
C VAL A 297 6.93 6.94 7.86
N SER A 298 7.04 6.19 8.97
CA SER A 298 6.78 6.70 10.32
C SER A 298 8.02 7.38 10.88
N ARG A 299 7.79 8.39 11.72
CA ARG A 299 8.82 8.98 12.59
C ARG A 299 9.24 8.04 13.73
N ASP A 300 8.34 7.15 14.12
CA ASP A 300 8.55 6.18 15.19
C ASP A 300 8.97 4.82 14.65
N ALA A 301 9.56 3.99 15.51
CA ALA A 301 9.87 2.62 15.17
C ALA A 301 8.58 1.80 14.98
N VAL A 302 8.56 0.98 13.94
CA VAL A 302 7.46 0.07 13.61
C VAL A 302 8.06 -1.30 13.33
N ASN A 303 7.38 -2.36 13.75
CA ASN A 303 7.84 -3.73 13.52
C ASN A 303 7.84 -4.05 12.02
N ILE A 304 8.90 -4.70 11.55
CA ILE A 304 8.94 -5.24 10.20
C ILE A 304 7.99 -6.45 10.09
N ILE A 305 7.29 -6.56 8.97
CA ILE A 305 6.30 -7.63 8.73
C ILE A 305 6.69 -8.43 7.49
N GLY A 306 6.93 -7.75 6.36
CA GLY A 306 7.15 -8.38 5.07
C GLY A 306 5.85 -8.89 4.42
N LEU A 307 6.00 -9.67 3.34
CA LEU A 307 4.90 -10.35 2.69
C LEU A 307 4.44 -11.55 3.54
N THR A 308 3.15 -11.58 3.89
CA THR A 308 2.52 -12.74 4.55
C THR A 308 1.94 -13.67 3.48
N TYR A 309 2.33 -14.94 3.51
CA TYR A 309 1.80 -15.98 2.61
C TYR A 309 1.82 -17.34 3.33
N GLU A 310 1.00 -18.28 2.83
CA GLU A 310 0.95 -19.65 3.33
C GLU A 310 1.98 -20.54 2.62
N GLU A 311 2.76 -21.33 3.36
CA GLU A 311 3.62 -22.35 2.77
C GLU A 311 2.82 -23.60 2.41
N ILE A 312 2.67 -23.86 1.11
CA ILE A 312 1.91 -25.00 0.60
C ILE A 312 2.85 -26.08 0.08
N SER A 313 2.68 -27.30 0.60
CA SER A 313 3.43 -28.48 0.16
C SER A 313 2.75 -29.20 -1.01
N LEU A 314 3.53 -29.90 -1.85
CA LEU A 314 2.95 -30.76 -2.88
C LEU A 314 2.09 -31.88 -2.28
N PRO A 315 0.96 -32.22 -2.93
CA PRO A 315 0.19 -33.40 -2.57
C PRO A 315 1.02 -34.66 -2.82
N ARG A 316 0.84 -35.68 -1.97
CA ARG A 316 1.56 -36.95 -2.10
C ARG A 316 1.19 -37.66 -3.40
N MET A 317 2.21 -38.11 -4.15
CA MET A 317 2.00 -38.86 -5.39
C MET A 317 1.31 -40.20 -5.10
N HIS A 318 0.17 -40.42 -5.75
CA HIS A 318 -0.52 -41.71 -5.70
C HIS A 318 0.14 -42.69 -6.69
N GLN A 319 0.55 -43.89 -6.24
CA GLN A 319 1.32 -44.81 -7.09
C GLN A 319 0.48 -45.55 -8.15
N ARG A 320 -0.83 -45.73 -7.91
CA ARG A 320 -1.68 -46.42 -8.90
C ARG A 320 -1.93 -45.50 -10.09
N TYR A 321 -1.95 -46.11 -11.27
CA TYR A 321 -2.42 -45.49 -12.50
C TYR A 321 -3.95 -45.41 -12.47
N ASP A 322 -4.48 -44.19 -12.55
CA ASP A 322 -5.91 -43.92 -12.56
C ASP A 322 -6.13 -42.53 -13.17
N LEU A 323 -6.81 -42.48 -14.32
CA LEU A 323 -6.93 -41.25 -15.11
C LEU A 323 -7.70 -40.13 -14.36
N ASP A 324 -8.66 -40.49 -13.51
CA ASP A 324 -9.43 -39.53 -12.73
C ASP A 324 -8.61 -38.93 -11.59
N ILE A 325 -7.94 -39.80 -10.83
CA ILE A 325 -7.07 -39.41 -9.72
C ILE A 325 -5.88 -38.62 -10.25
N ASP A 326 -5.29 -39.04 -11.37
CA ASP A 326 -4.09 -38.44 -11.94
C ASP A 326 -4.38 -37.04 -12.49
N ALA A 327 -5.51 -36.83 -13.18
CA ALA A 327 -5.93 -35.50 -13.61
C ALA A 327 -6.24 -34.57 -12.42
N SER A 328 -6.90 -35.07 -11.37
CA SER A 328 -7.18 -34.29 -10.16
C SER A 328 -5.90 -33.92 -9.40
N MET A 329 -4.95 -34.85 -9.32
CA MET A 329 -3.64 -34.65 -8.69
C MET A 329 -2.81 -33.65 -9.48
N ALA A 330 -2.77 -33.77 -10.81
CA ALA A 330 -2.08 -32.82 -11.67
C ALA A 330 -2.62 -31.41 -11.51
N LYS A 331 -3.94 -31.23 -11.46
CA LYS A 331 -4.56 -29.92 -11.17
C LYS A 331 -4.05 -29.32 -9.86
N ALA A 332 -4.04 -30.13 -8.79
CA ALA A 332 -3.59 -29.68 -7.46
C ALA A 332 -2.09 -29.33 -7.46
N VAL A 333 -1.24 -30.17 -8.06
CA VAL A 333 0.21 -29.91 -8.20
C VAL A 333 0.46 -28.62 -8.99
N THR A 334 -0.19 -28.45 -10.13
CA THR A 334 -0.08 -27.23 -10.95
C THR A 334 -0.52 -26.00 -10.16
N GLY A 335 -1.61 -26.08 -9.40
CA GLY A 335 -2.08 -24.98 -8.55
C GLY A 335 -1.04 -24.55 -7.51
N VAL A 336 -0.36 -25.49 -6.85
CA VAL A 336 0.73 -25.17 -5.90
C VAL A 336 1.89 -24.43 -6.59
N VAL A 337 2.25 -24.85 -7.80
CA VAL A 337 3.30 -24.19 -8.59
C VAL A 337 2.84 -22.79 -9.03
N CYS A 338 1.59 -22.62 -9.49
CA CYS A 338 1.00 -21.32 -9.82
C CYS A 338 1.11 -20.34 -8.64
N TYR A 339 0.65 -20.77 -7.47
CA TYR A 339 0.70 -19.97 -6.25
C TYR A 339 2.15 -19.57 -5.90
N SER A 340 3.08 -20.52 -5.99
CA SER A 340 4.51 -20.24 -5.75
C SER A 340 5.08 -19.21 -6.73
N CYS A 341 4.66 -19.24 -8.00
CA CYS A 341 5.04 -18.22 -9.00
C CYS A 341 4.48 -16.84 -8.64
N GLN A 342 3.22 -16.76 -8.23
CA GLN A 342 2.57 -15.51 -7.82
C GLN A 342 3.28 -14.90 -6.60
N ILE A 343 3.57 -15.71 -5.57
CA ILE A 343 4.31 -15.25 -4.39
C ILE A 343 5.73 -14.82 -4.77
N ALA A 344 6.43 -15.56 -5.62
CA ALA A 344 7.78 -15.17 -6.08
C ALA A 344 7.78 -13.78 -6.76
N ALA A 345 6.77 -13.48 -7.58
CA ALA A 345 6.60 -12.18 -8.20
C ALA A 345 6.34 -11.07 -7.16
N ALA A 346 5.49 -11.33 -6.17
CA ALA A 346 5.22 -10.40 -5.09
C ALA A 346 6.45 -10.12 -4.20
N LEU A 347 7.23 -11.17 -3.87
CA LEU A 347 8.49 -11.04 -3.13
C LEU A 347 9.51 -10.17 -3.89
N LEU A 348 9.59 -10.32 -5.21
CA LEU A 348 10.45 -9.48 -6.05
C LEU A 348 9.97 -8.02 -6.05
N LEU A 349 8.66 -7.79 -6.23
CA LEU A 349 8.07 -6.45 -6.21
C LEU A 349 8.36 -5.73 -4.88
N TYR A 350 8.19 -6.41 -3.75
CA TYR A 350 8.46 -5.83 -2.43
C TYR A 350 9.91 -5.36 -2.27
N GLN A 351 10.87 -6.14 -2.79
CA GLN A 351 12.28 -5.75 -2.76
C GLN A 351 12.58 -4.56 -3.67
N GLU A 352 12.00 -4.53 -4.87
CA GLU A 352 12.15 -3.40 -5.80
C GLU A 352 11.55 -2.10 -5.23
N LEU A 353 10.36 -2.19 -4.60
CA LEU A 353 9.74 -1.06 -3.89
C LEU A 353 10.61 -0.61 -2.71
N MET A 354 11.20 -1.52 -1.96
CA MET A 354 12.10 -1.18 -0.86
C MET A 354 13.39 -0.51 -1.35
N ARG A 355 14.00 -0.99 -2.45
CA ARG A 355 15.17 -0.35 -3.07
C ARG A 355 14.85 1.07 -3.54
N LYS A 356 13.68 1.26 -4.17
CA LYS A 356 13.17 2.58 -4.58
C LYS A 356 12.95 3.49 -3.36
N ALA A 357 12.36 2.96 -2.28
CA ALA A 357 12.15 3.67 -1.04
C ALA A 357 13.45 4.13 -0.37
N ILE A 358 14.43 3.23 -0.23
CA ILE A 358 15.75 3.52 0.33
C ILE A 358 16.39 4.70 -0.40
N ARG A 359 16.42 4.65 -1.74
CA ARG A 359 17.01 5.71 -2.56
C ARG A 359 16.32 7.05 -2.32
N TRP A 360 14.99 7.07 -2.35
CA TRP A 360 14.22 8.30 -2.15
C TRP A 360 14.38 8.88 -0.75
N ILE A 361 14.40 8.04 0.28
CA ILE A 361 14.59 8.47 1.66
C ILE A 361 16.00 9.06 1.84
N ILE A 362 17.04 8.45 1.27
CA ILE A 362 18.41 8.99 1.32
C ILE A 362 18.46 10.39 0.70
N GLU A 363 17.83 10.59 -0.47
CA GLU A 363 17.81 11.91 -1.11
C GLU A 363 17.02 12.95 -0.30
N ILE A 364 15.88 12.57 0.29
CA ILE A 364 15.13 13.45 1.20
C ILE A 364 15.98 13.82 2.42
N MET A 365 16.65 12.85 3.04
CA MET A 365 17.52 13.11 4.20
C MET A 365 18.73 13.97 3.86
N LYS A 366 19.26 13.89 2.63
CA LYS A 366 20.28 14.82 2.14
C LYS A 366 19.75 16.23 2.01
N GLU A 367 18.49 16.39 1.61
CA GLU A 367 17.85 17.71 1.53
C GLU A 367 17.56 18.28 2.92
N ASP A 368 16.99 17.48 3.83
CA ASP A 368 16.81 17.84 5.24
C ASP A 368 18.15 18.27 5.88
N HIS A 369 19.25 17.60 5.53
CA HIS A 369 20.60 17.95 5.99
C HIS A 369 21.05 19.30 5.45
N LYS A 370 20.86 19.58 4.16
CA LYS A 370 21.21 20.88 3.57
C LYS A 370 20.40 22.00 4.20
N GLU A 371 19.11 21.79 4.46
CA GLU A 371 18.25 22.76 5.13
C GLU A 371 18.74 23.05 6.55
N ALA A 372 19.09 22.02 7.31
CA ALA A 372 19.65 22.17 8.66
C ALA A 372 20.99 22.94 8.66
N VAL A 373 21.87 22.68 7.69
CA VAL A 373 23.11 23.44 7.51
C VAL A 373 22.84 24.90 7.16
N HIS A 374 21.91 25.16 6.24
CA HIS A 374 21.53 26.52 5.88
C HIS A 374 20.99 27.28 7.10
N LYS A 375 20.11 26.65 7.87
CA LYS A 375 19.56 27.25 9.09
C LYS A 375 20.65 27.55 10.12
N LYS A 376 21.59 26.62 10.33
CA LYS A 376 22.74 26.84 11.21
C LYS A 376 23.58 28.03 10.76
N ILE A 377 23.84 28.19 9.46
CA ILE A 377 24.59 29.32 8.92
C ILE A 377 23.86 30.64 9.20
N GLU A 378 22.55 30.69 8.97
CA GLU A 378 21.71 31.87 9.28
C GLU A 378 21.85 32.27 10.76
N VAL A 379 21.70 31.31 11.67
CA VAL A 379 21.79 31.53 13.12
C VAL A 379 23.20 31.97 13.52
N SER A 380 24.24 31.36 12.96
CA SER A 380 25.64 31.77 13.19
C SER A 380 25.88 33.22 12.79
N LEU A 381 25.35 33.66 11.65
CA LEU A 381 25.50 35.05 11.20
C LEU A 381 24.79 36.04 12.13
N LYS A 382 23.57 35.73 12.59
CA LYS A 382 22.84 36.55 13.58
C LYS A 382 23.60 36.63 14.90
N LEU A 383 24.14 35.50 15.35
CA LEU A 383 24.90 35.40 16.59
C LEU A 383 26.21 36.19 16.53
N ASP A 384 26.96 36.09 15.43
CA ASP A 384 28.20 36.84 15.21
C ASP A 384 27.95 38.35 15.12
N TYR A 385 26.80 38.77 14.59
CA TYR A 385 26.38 40.17 14.60
C TYR A 385 26.13 40.67 16.03
N CYS A 386 25.35 39.94 16.83
CA CYS A 386 25.06 40.29 18.22
C CYS A 386 26.32 40.29 19.09
N ASN A 387 27.19 39.30 18.95
CA ASN A 387 28.49 39.23 19.65
C ASN A 387 29.35 40.47 19.36
N ARG A 388 29.50 40.85 18.08
CA ARG A 388 30.31 42.02 17.70
C ARG A 388 29.74 43.33 18.24
N ASN A 389 28.42 43.49 18.27
CA ASN A 389 27.80 44.70 18.77
C ASN A 389 27.85 44.80 20.30
N THR A 390 27.65 43.68 21.01
CA THR A 390 27.80 43.63 22.47
C THR A 390 29.25 43.83 22.91
N GLU A 391 30.22 43.29 22.17
CA GLU A 391 31.65 43.55 22.43
C GLU A 391 32.00 45.04 22.22
N LYS A 392 31.47 45.67 21.17
CA LYS A 392 31.60 47.13 20.98
C LYS A 392 30.97 47.90 22.12
N ALA A 393 29.80 47.49 22.60
CA ALA A 393 29.11 48.10 23.74
C ALA A 393 29.96 48.06 25.02
N ILE A 394 30.53 46.90 25.35
CA ILE A 394 31.41 46.72 26.50
C ILE A 394 32.62 47.66 26.41
N LYS A 395 33.30 47.71 25.26
CA LYS A 395 34.46 48.61 25.06
C LYS A 395 34.08 50.10 25.19
N VAL A 396 32.86 50.48 24.83
CA VAL A 396 32.38 51.85 25.01
C VAL A 396 32.14 52.15 26.50
N TYR A 397 31.50 51.25 27.24
CA TYR A 397 31.27 51.43 28.68
C TYR A 397 32.53 51.36 29.53
N GLU A 398 33.55 50.59 29.15
CA GLU A 398 34.85 50.62 29.84
C GLU A 398 35.51 52.01 29.77
N ASN A 399 35.19 52.80 28.74
CA ASN A 399 35.73 54.14 28.53
C ASN A 399 34.90 55.27 29.18
N ILE A 400 33.65 55.01 29.59
CA ILE A 400 32.77 55.99 30.24
C ILE A 400 32.54 55.52 31.67
N THR A 401 32.83 56.34 32.68
CA THR A 401 32.49 56.03 34.08
C THR A 401 30.97 56.06 34.30
N VAL A 402 30.27 54.99 33.92
CA VAL A 402 28.81 54.81 34.07
C VAL A 402 28.50 53.79 35.16
N GLU A 403 27.30 53.91 35.76
CA GLU A 403 26.72 53.08 36.80
C GLU A 403 26.89 51.56 36.56
N SER A 404 27.29 50.83 37.62
CA SER A 404 27.75 49.44 37.55
C SER A 404 26.72 48.41 37.07
N SER A 405 25.41 48.69 37.19
CA SER A 405 24.35 47.72 36.91
C SER A 405 24.06 47.52 35.41
N GLU A 406 24.15 48.56 34.57
CA GLU A 406 23.94 48.42 33.11
C GLU A 406 25.11 47.64 32.47
N PHE A 407 26.33 47.88 32.94
CA PHE A 407 27.53 47.17 32.48
C PHE A 407 27.50 45.68 32.82
N GLU A 408 27.07 45.34 34.04
CA GLU A 408 26.96 43.94 34.50
C GLU A 408 25.97 43.14 33.64
N GLY A 409 24.82 43.75 33.27
CA GLY A 409 23.85 43.13 32.37
C GLY A 409 24.36 42.87 30.95
N ILE A 410 25.14 43.80 30.37
CA ILE A 410 25.73 43.62 29.03
C ILE A 410 26.84 42.57 29.05
N SER A 411 27.66 42.54 30.11
CA SER A 411 28.70 41.53 30.29
C SER A 411 28.12 40.12 30.46
N GLU A 412 27.03 39.98 31.22
CA GLU A 412 26.31 38.71 31.35
C GLU A 412 25.72 38.25 30.01
N MET A 413 25.11 39.17 29.26
CA MET A 413 24.59 38.90 27.91
C MET A 413 25.69 38.45 26.95
N HIS A 414 26.83 39.14 26.93
CA HIS A 414 27.97 38.76 26.08
C HIS A 414 28.51 37.38 26.46
N THR A 415 28.58 37.05 27.75
CA THR A 415 28.96 35.71 28.23
C THR A 415 27.99 34.63 27.75
N LYS A 416 26.68 34.92 27.73
CA LYS A 416 25.65 33.99 27.20
C LYS A 416 25.78 33.80 25.68
N LEU A 417 25.98 34.88 24.92
CA LEU A 417 26.19 34.79 23.46
C LEU A 417 27.44 33.99 23.10
N LEU A 418 28.53 34.13 23.85
CA LEU A 418 29.74 33.30 23.66
C LEU A 418 29.48 31.81 23.92
N ARG A 419 28.66 31.47 24.92
CA ARG A 419 28.23 30.08 25.15
C ARG A 419 27.43 29.55 23.97
N LEU A 420 26.49 30.33 23.43
CA LEU A 420 25.72 29.96 22.25
C LEU A 420 26.62 29.74 21.02
N SER A 421 27.70 30.51 20.88
CA SER A 421 28.68 30.32 19.79
C SER A 421 29.36 28.95 19.91
N SER A 422 29.77 28.56 21.12
CA SER A 422 30.37 27.22 21.35
C SER A 422 29.37 26.07 21.08
N SER A 423 28.09 26.27 21.39
CA SER A 423 27.03 25.31 21.03
C SER A 423 26.86 25.20 19.50
N CYS A 424 26.91 26.32 18.78
CA CYS A 424 26.79 26.36 17.32
C CYS A 424 27.97 25.64 16.62
N GLU A 425 29.18 25.70 17.17
CA GLU A 425 30.34 24.92 16.70
C GLU A 425 30.14 23.41 16.93
N THR A 426 29.56 23.03 18.06
CA THR A 426 29.22 21.63 18.36
C THR A 426 28.16 21.09 17.38
N ILE A 427 27.20 21.92 16.99
CA ILE A 427 26.21 21.58 15.95
C ILE A 427 26.89 21.38 14.59
N GLU A 428 27.83 22.26 14.21
CA GLU A 428 28.58 22.13 12.94
C GLU A 428 29.30 20.78 12.87
N THR A 429 30.07 20.42 13.90
CA THR A 429 30.78 19.13 13.93
C THR A 429 29.83 17.93 13.82
N SER A 430 28.68 18.00 14.48
CA SER A 430 27.65 16.96 14.41
C SER A 430 27.00 16.87 13.02
N LEU A 431 26.75 18.01 12.36
CA LEU A 431 26.23 18.04 10.99
C LEU A 431 27.25 17.50 9.98
N GLN A 432 28.55 17.73 10.19
CA GLN A 432 29.60 17.13 9.34
C GLN A 432 29.70 15.61 9.52
N ASP A 433 29.55 15.09 10.75
CA ASP A 433 29.47 13.64 11.01
C ASP A 433 28.26 13.02 10.30
N ILE A 434 27.09 13.65 10.38
CA ILE A 434 25.89 13.21 9.66
C ILE A 434 26.11 13.22 8.14
N LYS A 435 26.76 14.26 7.60
CA LYS A 435 27.12 14.32 6.18
C LYS A 435 28.01 13.15 5.76
N GLY A 436 28.99 12.79 6.58
CA GLY A 436 29.84 11.61 6.36
C GLY A 436 29.03 10.32 6.34
N LYS A 437 28.05 10.17 7.24
CA LYS A 437 27.17 9.00 7.30
C LYS A 437 26.19 8.89 6.12
N LEU A 438 25.77 10.02 5.53
CA LEU A 438 24.90 10.11 4.34
C LEU A 438 25.66 10.06 3.00
N SER A 439 27.00 10.19 3.03
CA SER A 439 27.83 10.14 1.83
C SER A 439 27.87 8.73 1.23
N PRO A 440 28.18 8.58 -0.08
CA PRO A 440 28.35 7.27 -0.70
C PRO A 440 29.39 6.42 0.07
N GLY A 441 29.01 5.22 0.51
CA GLY A 441 29.85 4.36 1.36
C GLY A 441 29.80 4.65 2.86
N GLY A 442 29.00 5.63 3.30
CA GLY A 442 28.73 5.92 4.70
C GLY A 442 27.79 4.90 5.37
N LEU A 443 27.45 5.14 6.64
CA LEU A 443 26.59 4.26 7.45
C LEU A 443 25.23 3.95 6.82
N LEU A 444 24.65 4.91 6.09
CA LEU A 444 23.33 4.80 5.46
C LEU A 444 23.37 4.38 3.99
N SER A 445 24.52 3.92 3.50
CA SER A 445 24.70 3.46 2.12
C SER A 445 23.64 2.44 1.69
N ASP A 446 23.15 2.59 0.46
CA ASP A 446 22.20 1.68 -0.21
C ASP A 446 22.91 0.56 -0.99
N THR A 447 24.23 0.48 -0.94
CA THR A 447 25.04 -0.53 -1.66
C THR A 447 24.60 -1.96 -1.37
N TRP A 448 24.25 -2.28 -0.11
CA TRP A 448 23.76 -3.60 0.26
C TRP A 448 22.45 -3.96 -0.46
N ALA A 449 21.58 -2.97 -0.71
CA ALA A 449 20.27 -3.21 -1.30
C ALA A 449 20.39 -3.70 -2.76
N ASN A 450 21.49 -3.38 -3.45
CA ASN A 450 21.79 -3.86 -4.80
C ASN A 450 22.59 -5.17 -4.83
N LEU A 451 23.06 -5.65 -3.67
CA LEU A 451 23.83 -6.90 -3.55
C LEU A 451 23.00 -8.05 -2.99
N GLU A 452 22.03 -7.71 -2.13
CA GLU A 452 21.19 -8.66 -1.42
C GLU A 452 19.83 -8.83 -2.09
N GLY A 453 19.20 -9.97 -1.83
CA GLY A 453 17.89 -10.30 -2.39
C GLY A 453 17.95 -10.82 -3.83
N THR A 454 16.82 -10.68 -4.52
CA THR A 454 16.62 -11.02 -5.93
C THR A 454 16.38 -9.78 -6.75
N HIS A 455 16.82 -9.83 -8.01
CA HIS A 455 16.66 -8.76 -8.99
C HIS A 455 15.88 -9.25 -10.22
N PRO A 456 15.25 -8.34 -10.99
CA PRO A 456 14.61 -8.70 -12.25
C PRO A 456 15.54 -9.43 -13.23
N ASN A 457 16.83 -9.08 -13.21
CA ASN A 457 17.84 -9.71 -14.05
C ASN A 457 18.16 -11.17 -13.68
N ASP A 458 17.82 -11.61 -12.46
CA ASP A 458 17.98 -13.02 -12.06
C ASP A 458 16.97 -13.93 -12.79
N ARG A 459 15.87 -13.34 -13.27
CA ARG A 459 14.80 -13.99 -14.03
C ARG A 459 14.20 -15.21 -13.32
N ASN A 460 14.12 -15.15 -11.99
CA ASN A 460 13.64 -16.27 -11.17
C ASN A 460 12.14 -16.54 -11.42
N VAL A 461 11.34 -15.49 -11.57
CA VAL A 461 9.91 -15.60 -11.89
C VAL A 461 9.73 -16.26 -13.26
N GLU A 462 10.52 -15.87 -14.27
CA GLU A 462 10.45 -16.45 -15.61
C GLU A 462 10.94 -17.91 -15.63
N LYS A 463 11.98 -18.24 -14.87
CA LYS A 463 12.43 -19.64 -14.70
C LYS A 463 11.32 -20.49 -14.07
N LEU A 464 10.63 -19.97 -13.04
CA LEU A 464 9.47 -20.63 -12.45
C LEU A 464 8.32 -20.75 -13.45
N GLN A 465 8.07 -19.71 -14.26
CA GLN A 465 7.05 -19.73 -15.30
C GLN A 465 7.31 -20.80 -16.36
N VAL A 466 8.56 -21.04 -16.75
CA VAL A 466 8.92 -22.12 -17.69
C VAL A 466 8.58 -23.49 -17.10
N LEU A 467 8.88 -23.71 -15.81
CA LEU A 467 8.52 -24.96 -15.12
C LEU A 467 7.00 -25.09 -14.97
N LEU A 468 6.30 -23.99 -14.69
CA LEU A 468 4.85 -23.95 -14.63
C LEU A 468 4.22 -24.31 -15.98
N THR A 469 4.75 -23.81 -17.10
CA THR A 469 4.29 -24.21 -18.44
C THR A 469 4.42 -25.72 -18.63
N SER A 470 5.57 -26.30 -18.28
CA SER A 470 5.78 -27.75 -18.40
C SER A 470 4.79 -28.58 -17.56
N VAL A 471 4.51 -28.13 -16.34
CA VAL A 471 3.55 -28.77 -15.42
C VAL A 471 2.11 -28.60 -15.92
N THR A 472 1.79 -27.44 -16.50
CA THR A 472 0.48 -27.13 -17.08
C THR A 472 0.20 -27.97 -18.32
N ASP A 473 1.18 -28.15 -19.20
CA ASP A 473 1.04 -28.97 -20.41
C ASP A 473 0.70 -30.43 -20.04
N ILE A 474 1.37 -30.99 -19.02
CA ILE A 474 1.07 -32.33 -18.52
C ILE A 474 -0.35 -32.40 -17.93
N TYR A 475 -0.76 -31.40 -17.13
CA TYR A 475 -2.12 -31.33 -16.60
C TYR A 475 -3.18 -31.30 -17.72
N LEU A 476 -2.97 -30.49 -18.76
CA LEU A 476 -3.89 -30.40 -19.89
C LEU A 476 -3.98 -31.73 -20.65
N GLN A 477 -2.85 -32.41 -20.83
CA GLN A 477 -2.84 -33.76 -21.40
C GLN A 477 -3.62 -34.75 -20.52
N PHE A 478 -3.42 -34.74 -19.20
CA PHE A 478 -4.16 -35.63 -18.29
C PHE A 478 -5.66 -35.36 -18.27
N LYS A 479 -6.06 -34.09 -18.41
CA LYS A 479 -7.47 -33.71 -18.57
C LYS A 479 -8.07 -34.31 -19.85
N LYS A 480 -7.29 -34.35 -20.94
CA LYS A 480 -7.69 -35.01 -22.21
C LYS A 480 -7.78 -36.53 -22.04
N ASP A 481 -6.76 -37.15 -21.45
CA ASP A 481 -6.70 -38.60 -21.24
C ASP A 481 -7.88 -39.08 -20.38
N LYS A 482 -8.23 -38.33 -19.32
CA LYS A 482 -9.43 -38.57 -18.51
C LYS A 482 -10.71 -38.59 -19.34
N ALA A 483 -10.85 -37.69 -20.31
CA ALA A 483 -12.03 -37.65 -21.17
C ALA A 483 -12.13 -38.87 -22.10
N GLU A 484 -10.99 -39.45 -22.50
CA GLU A 484 -10.92 -40.66 -23.33
C GLU A 484 -11.29 -41.93 -22.55
N ARG A 485 -11.31 -41.89 -21.21
CA ARG A 485 -11.63 -42.99 -20.26
C ARG A 485 -10.71 -44.20 -20.31
N ARG A 486 -10.03 -44.48 -21.43
CA ARG A 486 -9.06 -45.57 -21.59
C ARG A 486 -8.04 -45.22 -22.67
N LEU A 487 -6.76 -45.42 -22.33
CA LEU A 487 -5.64 -45.20 -23.23
C LEU A 487 -5.15 -46.51 -23.88
N PRO A 488 -4.64 -46.46 -25.13
CA PRO A 488 -3.83 -47.53 -25.71
C PRO A 488 -2.53 -47.77 -24.91
N TYR A 489 -1.92 -48.95 -25.07
CA TYR A 489 -0.74 -49.34 -24.29
C TYR A 489 0.41 -48.32 -24.32
N ASN A 490 0.75 -47.78 -25.50
CA ASN A 490 1.84 -46.82 -25.64
C ASN A 490 1.51 -45.49 -24.93
N GLU A 491 0.29 -44.97 -25.10
CA GLU A 491 -0.18 -43.75 -24.44
C GLU A 491 -0.25 -43.92 -22.92
N GLU A 492 -0.65 -45.10 -22.43
CA GLU A 492 -0.62 -45.41 -21.01
C GLU A 492 0.80 -45.36 -20.43
N GLN A 493 1.81 -45.84 -21.17
CA GLN A 493 3.20 -45.73 -20.72
C GLN A 493 3.69 -44.27 -20.73
N ILE A 494 3.30 -43.49 -21.74
CA ILE A 494 3.62 -42.05 -21.82
C ILE A 494 2.98 -41.31 -20.63
N HIS A 495 1.70 -41.55 -20.36
CA HIS A 495 0.97 -40.98 -19.23
C HIS A 495 1.67 -41.28 -17.90
N LYS A 496 2.08 -42.54 -17.68
CA LYS A 496 2.84 -42.94 -16.47
C LYS A 496 4.18 -42.23 -16.36
N PHE A 497 4.87 -42.00 -17.47
CA PHE A 497 6.14 -41.27 -17.49
C PHE A 497 5.95 -39.77 -17.22
N ASP A 498 4.95 -39.16 -17.84
CA ASP A 498 4.63 -37.75 -17.64
C ASP A 498 4.14 -37.48 -16.20
N LYS A 499 3.49 -38.46 -15.56
CA LYS A 499 3.16 -38.39 -14.13
C LYS A 499 4.40 -38.26 -13.26
N GLN A 500 5.49 -38.95 -13.60
CA GLN A 500 6.77 -38.79 -12.90
C GLN A 500 7.41 -37.44 -13.21
N LYS A 501 7.41 -37.02 -14.48
CA LYS A 501 7.92 -35.70 -14.88
C LYS A 501 7.21 -34.55 -14.17
N LEU A 502 5.89 -34.63 -14.03
CA LEU A 502 5.08 -33.66 -13.33
C LEU A 502 5.66 -33.35 -11.95
N TYR A 503 5.94 -34.40 -11.17
CA TYR A 503 6.53 -34.27 -9.83
C TYR A 503 7.97 -33.77 -9.87
N ILE A 504 8.77 -34.19 -10.85
CA ILE A 504 10.15 -33.69 -11.03
C ILE A 504 10.14 -32.17 -11.28
N HIS A 505 9.31 -31.70 -12.22
CA HIS A 505 9.19 -30.28 -12.54
C HIS A 505 8.63 -29.48 -11.36
N ALA A 506 7.59 -29.97 -10.70
CA ALA A 506 6.99 -29.32 -9.53
C ALA A 506 7.97 -29.23 -8.34
N THR A 507 8.73 -30.30 -8.08
CA THR A 507 9.75 -30.31 -7.02
C THR A 507 10.88 -29.33 -7.34
N LYS A 508 11.32 -29.28 -8.60
CA LYS A 508 12.32 -28.32 -9.05
C LYS A 508 11.82 -26.88 -8.92
N ALA A 509 10.56 -26.62 -9.23
CA ALA A 509 9.95 -25.29 -9.08
C ALA A 509 9.89 -24.87 -7.62
N LEU A 510 9.49 -25.77 -6.71
CA LEU A 510 9.44 -25.45 -5.28
C LEU A 510 10.81 -25.28 -4.64
N SER A 511 11.82 -26.05 -5.05
CA SER A 511 13.20 -25.81 -4.60
C SER A 511 13.70 -24.46 -5.11
N LEU A 512 13.50 -24.12 -6.39
CA LEU A 512 13.85 -22.80 -6.91
C LEU A 512 13.13 -21.67 -6.15
N PHE A 513 11.84 -21.82 -5.86
CA PHE A 513 11.07 -20.86 -5.08
C PHE A 513 11.64 -20.68 -3.67
N LYS A 514 11.83 -21.78 -2.92
CA LYS A 514 12.33 -21.72 -1.54
C LYS A 514 13.77 -21.21 -1.49
N ASP A 515 14.65 -21.79 -2.29
CA ASP A 515 16.09 -21.61 -2.16
C ASP A 515 16.57 -20.28 -2.77
N GLU A 516 15.98 -19.86 -3.90
CA GLU A 516 16.44 -18.66 -4.62
C GLU A 516 15.54 -17.44 -4.40
N CYS A 517 14.24 -17.62 -4.10
CA CYS A 517 13.32 -16.49 -3.89
C CYS A 517 13.12 -16.19 -2.41
N VAL A 518 12.65 -17.18 -1.64
CA VAL A 518 12.31 -16.98 -0.21
C VAL A 518 13.55 -16.71 0.63
N MET A 519 14.57 -17.57 0.59
CA MET A 519 15.78 -17.39 1.42
C MET A 519 16.49 -16.04 1.17
N LYS A 520 16.58 -15.62 -0.10
CA LYS A 520 17.18 -14.33 -0.46
C LYS A 520 16.32 -13.16 -0.02
N TYR A 521 15.00 -13.28 -0.13
CA TYR A 521 14.06 -12.28 0.38
C TYR A 521 14.19 -12.11 1.90
N GLU A 522 14.25 -13.21 2.67
CA GLU A 522 14.41 -13.16 4.13
C GLU A 522 15.73 -12.50 4.55
N THR A 523 16.80 -12.79 3.81
CA THR A 523 18.11 -12.14 4.01
C THR A 523 18.01 -10.64 3.74
N PHE A 524 17.36 -10.25 2.64
CA PHE A 524 17.11 -8.84 2.30
C PHE A 524 16.26 -8.15 3.37
N LEU A 525 15.20 -8.80 3.87
CA LEU A 525 14.32 -8.29 4.92
C LEU A 525 15.10 -7.99 6.21
N SER A 526 16.00 -8.90 6.62
CA SER A 526 16.86 -8.69 7.80
C SER A 526 17.80 -7.49 7.63
N LYS A 527 18.40 -7.32 6.45
CA LYS A 527 19.26 -6.17 6.14
C LYS A 527 18.47 -4.86 6.09
N ALA A 528 17.26 -4.91 5.54
CA ALA A 528 16.33 -3.78 5.52
C ALA A 528 15.98 -3.32 6.93
N GLU A 529 15.71 -4.25 7.86
CA GLU A 529 15.41 -3.92 9.26
C GLU A 529 16.57 -3.16 9.94
N ASP A 530 17.81 -3.63 9.77
CA ASP A 530 19.01 -2.96 10.30
C ASP A 530 19.20 -1.57 9.68
N TRP A 531 19.00 -1.45 8.36
CA TRP A 531 19.06 -0.17 7.67
C TRP A 531 17.98 0.81 8.15
N ILE A 532 16.73 0.36 8.33
CA ILE A 532 15.62 1.16 8.86
C ILE A 532 15.96 1.70 10.25
N ARG A 533 16.54 0.86 11.12
CA ARG A 533 16.95 1.27 12.47
C ARG A 533 18.00 2.38 12.42
N LYS A 534 19.00 2.25 11.56
CA LYS A 534 20.05 3.28 11.35
C LYS A 534 19.47 4.57 10.78
N MET A 535 18.56 4.45 9.81
CA MET A 535 17.84 5.57 9.19
C MET A 535 17.08 6.39 10.24
N LEU A 536 16.25 5.72 11.05
CA LEU A 536 15.47 6.39 12.10
C LEU A 536 16.36 7.07 13.14
N HIS A 537 17.45 6.41 13.54
CA HIS A 537 18.39 6.98 14.50
C HIS A 537 19.03 8.27 13.97
N LEU A 538 19.53 8.23 12.74
CA LEU A 538 20.18 9.38 12.11
C LEU A 538 19.18 10.52 11.84
N ARG A 539 17.95 10.19 11.46
CA ARG A 539 16.88 11.17 11.28
C ARG A 539 16.51 11.87 12.59
N LYS A 540 16.44 11.12 13.70
CA LYS A 540 16.20 11.68 15.03
C LYS A 540 17.34 12.62 15.46
N GLN A 541 18.59 12.28 15.15
CA GLN A 541 19.75 13.15 15.40
C GLN A 541 19.64 14.45 14.60
N LEU A 542 19.35 14.37 13.29
CA LEU A 542 19.22 15.53 12.42
C LEU A 542 18.10 16.47 12.87
N LEU A 543 16.94 15.93 13.25
CA LEU A 543 15.82 16.71 13.78
C LEU A 543 16.18 17.39 15.11
N ALA A 544 16.92 16.72 15.99
CA ALA A 544 17.37 17.31 17.25
C ALA A 544 18.32 18.49 17.03
N LEU A 545 19.28 18.37 16.11
CA LEU A 545 20.19 19.46 15.75
C LEU A 545 19.44 20.65 15.13
N THR A 546 18.48 20.36 14.25
CA THR A 546 17.66 21.40 13.62
C THR A 546 16.85 22.18 14.66
N ARG A 547 16.27 21.49 15.66
CA ARG A 547 15.58 22.13 16.79
C ARG A 547 16.52 23.00 17.63
N GLN A 548 17.73 22.52 17.93
CA GLN A 548 18.72 23.32 18.65
C GLN A 548 19.08 24.61 17.88
N CYS A 549 19.15 24.58 16.54
CA CYS A 549 19.33 25.80 15.76
C CYS A 549 18.18 26.80 15.97
N PHE A 550 16.93 26.33 15.98
CA PHE A 550 15.77 27.19 16.25
C PHE A 550 15.77 27.75 17.68
N ASP A 551 16.12 26.94 18.68
CA ASP A 551 16.20 27.37 20.07
C ASP A 551 17.26 28.49 20.23
N ILE A 552 18.44 28.31 19.61
CA ILE A 552 19.50 29.33 19.60
C ILE A 552 19.03 30.59 18.86
N GLU A 553 18.33 30.44 17.73
CA GLU A 553 17.80 31.59 17.00
C GLU A 553 16.84 32.43 17.83
N GLU A 554 15.92 31.78 18.55
CA GLU A 554 14.94 32.45 19.40
C GLU A 554 15.65 33.20 20.55
N GLU A 555 16.67 32.59 21.15
CA GLU A 555 17.48 33.26 22.17
C GLU A 555 18.27 34.46 21.60
N VAL A 556 18.94 34.28 20.45
CA VAL A 556 19.70 35.35 19.80
C VAL A 556 18.80 36.52 19.41
N SER A 557 17.59 36.24 18.94
CA SER A 557 16.62 37.28 18.54
C SER A 557 16.24 38.18 19.73
N LYS A 558 16.09 37.62 20.94
CA LYS A 558 15.83 38.40 22.17
C LYS A 558 16.96 39.37 22.49
N TYR A 559 18.21 38.97 22.29
CA TYR A 559 19.37 39.83 22.50
C TYR A 559 19.55 40.84 21.38
N GLN A 560 19.17 40.50 20.15
CA GLN A 560 19.28 41.39 19.00
C GLN A 560 18.45 42.65 19.19
N ASP A 561 17.22 42.54 19.70
CA ASP A 561 16.35 43.68 19.98
C ASP A 561 16.99 44.65 21.00
N PHE A 562 17.52 44.10 22.10
CA PHE A 562 18.25 44.87 23.11
C PHE A 562 19.51 45.54 22.54
N THR A 563 20.24 44.83 21.68
CA THR A 563 21.47 45.35 21.06
C THR A 563 21.17 46.47 20.06
N ASN A 564 20.03 46.40 19.37
CA ASN A 564 19.56 47.45 18.46
C ASN A 564 19.12 48.70 19.24
N GLU A 565 18.34 48.53 20.33
CA GLU A 565 17.93 49.62 21.22
C GLU A 565 19.15 50.34 21.84
N PHE A 566 20.17 49.57 22.24
CA PHE A 566 21.44 50.12 22.69
C PHE A 566 22.13 50.99 21.61
N HIS A 567 22.15 50.52 20.37
CA HIS A 567 22.77 51.23 19.26
C HIS A 567 22.10 52.60 18.98
N GLU A 568 20.80 52.72 19.26
CA GLU A 568 20.04 53.98 19.14
C GLU A 568 20.20 54.92 20.35
N THR A 569 20.30 54.38 21.56
CA THR A 569 20.27 55.17 22.82
C THR A 569 21.64 55.70 23.25
N VAL A 570 22.74 55.03 22.92
CA VAL A 570 24.10 55.41 23.34
C VAL A 570 24.59 56.75 22.77
N PRO A 571 24.38 57.07 21.47
CA PRO A 571 24.72 58.39 20.96
C PRO A 571 24.02 59.51 21.73
N GLN A 572 22.77 59.28 22.18
CA GLN A 572 21.98 60.26 22.91
C GLN A 572 22.46 60.43 24.37
N LYS A 573 22.84 59.34 25.06
CA LYS A 573 23.39 59.40 26.43
C LYS A 573 24.81 60.01 26.47
N MET A 574 25.67 59.75 25.47
CA MET A 574 27.00 60.36 25.33
C MET A 574 26.94 61.89 25.12
N LEU A 575 25.92 62.37 24.40
CA LEU A 575 25.68 63.81 24.21
C LEU A 575 25.23 64.53 25.50
N ALA A 576 24.69 63.80 26.48
CA ALA A 576 24.15 64.36 27.72
C ALA A 576 25.17 64.46 28.87
N SER A 577 26.27 63.68 28.84
CA SER A 577 27.23 63.58 29.97
C SER A 577 28.60 64.27 29.75
N GLY A 578 28.87 64.81 28.56
CA GLY A 578 30.16 65.41 28.21
C GLY A 578 30.11 66.91 27.89
N GLY A 579 30.35 67.77 28.89
CA GLY A 579 30.64 69.19 28.68
C GLY A 579 32.05 69.44 28.19
N ILE A 580 32.40 69.04 26.96
CA ILE A 580 33.60 69.51 26.25
C ILE A 580 33.22 69.83 24.81
N LYS A 581 33.32 71.13 24.46
CA LYS A 581 33.25 71.60 23.08
C LYS A 581 34.41 70.98 22.28
N HIS A 582 34.13 69.95 21.52
CA HIS A 582 34.87 69.67 20.28
C HIS A 582 33.94 69.91 19.10
N THR A 583 34.42 70.76 18.19
CA THR A 583 33.84 71.03 16.88
C THR A 583 33.37 69.73 16.22
N MET A 584 32.05 69.61 16.04
CA MET A 584 31.49 68.63 15.13
C MET A 584 32.02 68.90 13.73
N ASN A 585 32.97 68.09 13.29
CA ASN A 585 33.03 67.76 11.88
C ASN A 585 31.99 66.65 11.65
N PRO A 586 31.12 66.78 10.65
CA PRO A 586 30.21 65.70 10.27
C PRO A 586 31.06 64.47 9.95
N ILE A 587 30.76 63.33 10.59
CA ILE A 587 31.28 62.04 10.16
C ILE A 587 30.60 61.75 8.82
N TYR A 588 31.21 62.22 7.74
CA TYR A 588 31.03 61.59 6.45
C TYR A 588 31.55 60.14 6.58
N PRO A 589 30.87 59.14 6.01
CA PRO A 589 31.42 57.80 5.92
C PRO A 589 32.83 57.89 5.32
N SER A 590 33.79 57.15 5.87
CA SER A 590 35.13 57.12 5.28
C SER A 590 35.02 56.81 3.77
N PRO A 591 35.89 57.35 2.90
CA PRO A 591 35.83 57.07 1.47
C PRO A 591 35.74 55.57 1.14
N ASN A 592 36.31 54.71 2.00
CA ASN A 592 36.24 53.26 1.88
C ASN A 592 34.84 52.69 2.21
N THR A 593 34.12 53.24 3.19
CA THR A 593 32.77 52.77 3.56
C THR A 593 31.73 53.12 2.49
N LEU A 594 31.86 54.30 1.87
CA LEU A 594 30.97 54.72 0.78
C LEU A 594 31.23 53.92 -0.50
N VAL A 595 32.50 53.56 -0.76
CA VAL A 595 32.89 52.66 -1.85
C VAL A 595 32.40 51.22 -1.60
N GLU A 596 32.54 50.70 -0.38
CA GLU A 596 32.02 49.37 -0.02
C GLU A 596 30.49 49.28 -0.07
N MET A 597 29.77 50.31 0.39
CA MET A 597 28.31 50.38 0.25
C MET A 597 27.91 50.51 -1.22
N THR A 598 28.65 51.28 -2.03
CA THR A 598 28.38 51.39 -3.47
C THR A 598 28.65 50.08 -4.21
N LEU A 599 29.69 49.33 -3.82
CA LEU A 599 30.00 47.99 -4.35
C LEU A 599 28.95 46.96 -3.90
N GLY A 600 28.52 47.00 -2.64
CA GLY A 600 27.46 46.14 -2.11
C GLY A 600 26.11 46.40 -2.77
N MET A 601 25.73 47.66 -2.96
CA MET A 601 24.51 48.03 -3.68
C MET A 601 24.59 47.66 -5.16
N ARG A 602 25.77 47.77 -5.79
CA ARG A 602 25.96 47.33 -7.18
C ARG A 602 25.83 45.80 -7.31
N LYS A 603 26.43 45.05 -6.38
CA LYS A 603 26.31 43.59 -6.35
C LYS A 603 24.87 43.14 -6.10
N LEU A 604 24.17 43.76 -5.15
CA LEU A 604 22.75 43.48 -4.89
C LEU A 604 21.87 43.81 -6.11
N LYS A 605 22.20 44.91 -6.82
CA LYS A 605 21.52 45.27 -8.07
C LYS A 605 21.77 44.23 -9.17
N GLU A 606 23.00 43.75 -9.34
CA GLU A 606 23.34 42.70 -10.30
C GLU A 606 22.64 41.37 -9.96
N GLU A 607 22.57 41.00 -8.68
CA GLU A 607 21.83 39.81 -8.21
C GLU A 607 20.31 39.97 -8.45
N MET A 608 19.73 41.14 -8.18
CA MET A 608 18.32 41.41 -8.49
C MET A 608 18.03 41.43 -9.99
N GLU A 609 18.92 41.99 -10.82
CA GLU A 609 18.82 41.94 -12.28
C GLU A 609 18.91 40.49 -12.79
N GLY A 610 19.73 39.64 -12.16
CA GLY A 610 19.79 38.20 -12.42
C GLY A 610 18.48 37.48 -12.10
N VAL A 611 17.91 37.71 -10.92
CA VAL A 611 16.62 37.13 -10.50
C VAL A 611 15.47 37.60 -11.40
N VAL A 612 15.45 38.88 -11.80
CA VAL A 612 14.46 39.41 -12.74
C VAL A 612 14.59 38.76 -14.12
N LYS A 613 15.83 38.49 -14.57
CA LYS A 613 16.06 37.79 -15.84
C LYS A 613 15.63 36.33 -15.78
N GLU A 614 15.90 35.62 -14.68
CA GLU A 614 15.43 34.25 -14.46
C GLU A 614 13.89 34.19 -14.37
N LEU A 615 13.25 35.15 -13.70
CA LEU A 615 11.79 35.28 -13.67
C LEU A 615 11.21 35.57 -15.05
N ALA A 616 11.86 36.41 -15.85
CA ALA A 616 11.45 36.69 -17.23
C ALA A 616 11.62 35.45 -18.13
N GLU A 617 12.71 34.69 -17.98
CA GLU A 617 12.92 33.43 -18.70
C GLU A 617 11.90 32.36 -18.28
N ASN A 618 11.60 32.23 -16.99
CA ASN A 618 10.57 31.33 -16.48
C ASN A 618 9.17 31.70 -17.01
N ASN A 619 8.83 32.99 -17.04
CA ASN A 619 7.59 33.47 -17.64
C ASN A 619 7.55 33.20 -19.15
N HIS A 620 8.66 33.39 -19.86
CA HIS A 620 8.73 33.08 -21.29
C HIS A 620 8.60 31.58 -21.57
N ILE A 621 9.13 30.71 -20.70
CA ILE A 621 8.95 29.25 -20.75
C ILE A 621 7.47 28.89 -20.51
N LEU A 622 6.84 29.49 -19.50
CA LEU A 622 5.42 29.26 -19.19
C LEU A 622 4.50 29.71 -20.33
N GLU A 623 4.78 30.85 -20.98
CA GLU A 623 4.06 31.31 -22.17
C GLU A 623 4.24 30.36 -23.37
N ARG A 624 5.43 29.77 -23.51
CA ARG A 624 5.71 28.77 -24.56
C ARG A 624 4.96 27.45 -24.31
N PHE A 625 4.78 27.06 -23.05
CA PHE A 625 3.94 25.92 -22.68
C PHE A 625 2.45 26.21 -22.85
N GLY A 626 2.01 27.45 -22.60
CA GLY A 626 0.62 27.88 -22.83
C GLY A 626 0.19 27.94 -24.30
N ALA A 627 1.15 28.02 -25.23
CA ALA A 627 0.90 28.11 -26.67
C ALA A 627 0.88 26.75 -27.41
N LEU A 628 1.18 25.64 -26.73
CA LEU A 628 1.20 24.29 -27.31
C LEU A 628 -0.13 23.56 -27.08
N THR A 629 -0.74 23.03 -28.14
CA THR A 629 -1.80 22.02 -28.00
C THR A 629 -1.17 20.64 -27.74
N MET A 630 -1.98 19.69 -27.24
CA MET A 630 -1.57 18.35 -26.79
C MET A 630 -0.77 17.52 -27.82
N ASP A 631 -0.70 17.94 -29.09
CA ASP A 631 0.09 17.30 -30.17
C ASP A 631 1.31 18.10 -30.66
N GLY A 632 1.72 19.17 -29.95
CA GLY A 632 3.03 19.82 -30.17
C GLY A 632 3.14 20.83 -31.32
N GLY A 633 2.03 21.33 -31.89
CA GLY A 633 2.03 22.39 -32.90
C GLY A 633 1.86 23.81 -32.34
N LEU A 634 2.47 24.82 -32.97
CA LEU A 634 2.34 26.26 -32.62
C LEU A 634 0.94 26.80 -32.97
N ARG A 635 0.27 27.48 -32.02
CA ARG A 635 -0.95 28.26 -32.28
C ARG A 635 -0.62 29.49 -33.13
N ASN A 636 -1.19 29.59 -34.34
CA ASN A 636 -1.25 30.86 -35.08
C ASN A 636 -2.27 31.79 -34.39
N VAL A 637 -1.77 32.88 -33.80
CA VAL A 637 -2.60 33.98 -33.32
C VAL A 637 -2.49 35.11 -34.34
N ASP A 638 -3.27 34.98 -35.42
CA ASP A 638 -3.63 36.10 -36.30
C ASP A 638 -5.00 35.78 -36.89
N CYS A 639 -6.04 36.22 -36.20
CA CYS A 639 -7.27 36.80 -36.75
C CYS A 639 -8.13 37.30 -35.58
N ILE A 640 -8.56 38.54 -35.74
CA ILE A 640 -9.45 39.36 -34.89
C ILE A 640 -10.74 38.62 -34.53
#